data_AF-A0A816S974-F1
#
_entry.id   AF-A0A816S974-F1
#
_cell.length_a   1.000
_cell.length_b   1.000
_cell.length_c   1.000
_cell.angle_alpha   90.00
_cell.angle_beta   90.00
_cell.angle_gamma   90.00
#
_symmetry.space_group_name_H-M   'P 1'
#
loop_
_entity.id
_entity.type
_entity.pdbx_description
1 polymer ?
#
loop_
_entity_poly.entity_id
_entity_poly.type
_entity_poly.pdbx_seq_one_letter_code
_entity_poly.pdbx_strand_id
1 'polypeptide(L)'
;MTKVAVDMLEYELHEYNVPRENPLVASDNVDLKPAGYENPVFSSQELPGTSRRNGKIITTKLPEKFDGNDGGGDDDDDDDEDKNNIGFERLPDEGHKVGLFVLKFHKFLVRMIKNERTIVVNAVKVLLLIGFIIYFGFAMSAQYGTPAFPILGNLFRGNYGFALFFLVVLVIFGVAWEKFLRNLLERLIKIISTSTSNKPSLVRMYKLMDKHFWITHILVFLAVVLYVAFTLARTRNLVSLIGIFTLILLGTLGSKYPHRIRWKTVFYSFILQFVLAAFVIRVKVGFQLFEFLGAIVVKFLDNAAAGAIFVFGKDYEDHFYVFKVTAIIIFLGAVINTLYYFGSMQYIIGKIAWLMQKCLNTTAAESLNAAANIFVGMSEAPLMIMPLIPNMTTSELHAVLVGGFATMAGSILAIFISFGVPANHLIAASVMAAPSALGFAKLLLPETHKSKTSWEVVKNMPRPPQHNAIDALMTGAGSALKICGYLIANLIAFIGVLNFLDVTISWLFNMVHHPEVNFQYLLGLLFYPFAVIIGIPFRDCLLASKLIGIKVSLNEFIAYEELGKIRRLRDELIMNQTFSEYLSGNIPLQAGTQMLWDESSIIILTYALCGFANFGSMGIALATLGVFAPQRKRALIKIAPRALIGGNMVSLMTASIAGLLYDPQNNVPAQNLNSTLI
;
A
#
# COMPACT_ATOMS: atom_id res chain seq x y z
N MET A 1 -14.55 -27.52 26.95
CA MET A 1 -14.53 -26.05 27.10
C MET A 1 -14.87 -25.65 28.54
N THR A 2 -16.03 -26.03 29.09
CA THR A 2 -16.42 -25.67 30.47
C THR A 2 -15.41 -26.05 31.56
N LYS A 3 -14.72 -27.21 31.44
CA LYS A 3 -13.71 -27.62 32.43
C LYS A 3 -12.47 -26.70 32.45
N VAL A 4 -11.97 -26.32 31.27
CA VAL A 4 -10.83 -25.39 31.13
C VAL A 4 -11.14 -23.99 31.71
N ALA A 5 -12.41 -23.57 31.68
CA ALA A 5 -12.83 -22.31 32.29
C ALA A 5 -12.88 -22.37 33.84
N VAL A 6 -13.08 -23.55 34.43
CA VAL A 6 -13.01 -23.76 35.88
C VAL A 6 -11.54 -23.85 36.31
N ASP A 7 -10.73 -24.63 35.59
CA ASP A 7 -9.31 -24.81 35.89
C ASP A 7 -8.51 -23.48 35.81
N MET A 8 -8.93 -22.51 34.96
CA MET A 8 -8.35 -21.15 34.93
C MET A 8 -8.78 -20.28 36.13
N LEU A 9 -10.03 -20.42 36.60
CA LEU A 9 -10.54 -19.64 37.74
C LEU A 9 -9.94 -20.10 39.08
N GLU A 10 -9.62 -21.38 39.23
CA GLU A 10 -8.90 -21.89 40.41
C GLU A 10 -7.43 -21.45 40.45
N TYR A 11 -6.82 -21.17 39.29
CA TYR A 11 -5.43 -20.69 39.22
C TYR A 11 -5.30 -19.23 39.68
N GLU A 12 -6.20 -18.33 39.26
CA GLU A 12 -6.19 -16.92 39.70
C GLU A 12 -6.53 -16.73 41.19
N LEU A 13 -7.24 -17.67 41.82
CA LEU A 13 -7.58 -17.62 43.25
C LEU A 13 -6.43 -17.99 44.18
N HIS A 14 -5.34 -18.57 43.67
CA HIS A 14 -4.23 -19.06 44.50
C HIS A 14 -3.09 -18.05 44.73
N GLU A 15 -2.99 -16.96 43.95
CA GLU A 15 -1.95 -15.92 44.12
C GLU A 15 -2.31 -14.82 45.14
N TYR A 16 -3.58 -14.70 45.56
CA TYR A 16 -4.03 -13.68 46.52
C TYR A 16 -4.17 -14.21 47.95
N ASN A 17 -3.04 -14.59 48.57
CA ASN A 17 -3.02 -14.97 49.99
C ASN A 17 -1.83 -14.36 50.77
N VAL A 18 -1.86 -13.04 50.94
CA VAL A 18 -1.03 -12.34 51.94
C VAL A 18 -1.72 -12.46 53.31
N PRO A 19 -1.03 -12.90 54.38
CA PRO A 19 -1.67 -13.14 55.67
C PRO A 19 -2.14 -11.85 56.34
N ARG A 20 -3.36 -11.88 56.88
CA ARG A 20 -3.92 -10.82 57.73
C ARG A 20 -3.54 -11.06 59.19
N GLU A 21 -2.77 -10.17 59.79
CA GLU A 21 -2.85 -9.91 61.23
C GLU A 21 -3.82 -8.76 61.50
N ASN A 22 -4.43 -8.77 62.69
CA ASN A 22 -5.63 -8.00 63.04
C ASN A 22 -5.31 -6.92 64.11
N PRO A 23 -6.26 -6.07 64.55
CA PRO A 23 -6.04 -4.62 64.66
C PRO A 23 -5.72 -4.17 66.11
N LEU A 24 -5.40 -2.88 66.30
CA LEU A 24 -6.03 -1.98 67.31
C LEU A 24 -5.39 -0.58 67.38
N VAL A 25 -6.17 0.35 67.95
CA VAL A 25 -5.84 1.72 68.46
C VAL A 25 -5.78 2.88 67.46
N ALA A 26 -6.36 4.00 67.88
CA ALA A 26 -6.57 5.25 67.14
C ALA A 26 -5.63 6.39 67.57
N SER A 27 -5.53 7.45 66.76
CA SER A 27 -5.77 8.86 67.16
C SER A 27 -5.32 9.87 66.08
N ASP A 28 -5.83 11.10 66.19
CA ASP A 28 -5.79 12.16 65.17
C ASP A 28 -4.48 12.99 65.09
N ASN A 29 -4.42 13.78 64.01
CA ASN A 29 -3.60 14.99 63.76
C ASN A 29 -2.15 14.80 63.28
N VAL A 30 -1.82 15.39 62.12
CA VAL A 30 -1.19 16.73 61.99
C VAL A 30 -0.82 17.01 60.51
N ASP A 31 -1.17 18.20 59.99
CA ASP A 31 -0.72 18.72 58.69
C ASP A 31 0.78 19.06 58.65
N LEU A 32 1.44 19.01 57.47
CA LEU A 32 2.07 20.18 56.81
C LEU A 32 3.03 19.84 55.61
N LYS A 33 2.64 20.35 54.43
CA LYS A 33 3.48 20.93 53.34
C LYS A 33 4.28 20.04 52.34
N PRO A 34 4.59 20.58 51.13
CA PRO A 34 4.91 19.77 49.94
C PRO A 34 6.40 19.80 49.51
N ALA A 35 6.79 18.85 48.66
CA ALA A 35 8.11 18.78 48.01
C ALA A 35 8.04 19.11 46.50
N GLY A 36 9.09 19.74 45.97
CA GLY A 36 9.18 20.22 44.58
C GLY A 36 10.11 19.40 43.67
N TYR A 37 10.34 19.94 42.47
CA TYR A 37 11.22 19.44 41.41
C TYR A 37 12.68 19.20 41.86
N GLU A 38 13.33 18.17 41.29
CA GLU A 38 14.68 18.31 40.69
C GLU A 38 15.07 17.14 39.76
N ASN A 39 15.93 17.41 38.77
CA ASN A 39 16.59 16.44 37.89
C ASN A 39 18.07 16.28 38.30
N PRO A 40 18.72 15.11 38.10
CA PRO A 40 20.17 15.02 38.13
C PRO A 40 20.80 14.99 36.73
N VAL A 41 21.84 15.82 36.56
CA VAL A 41 22.85 15.77 35.49
C VAL A 41 24.11 15.09 36.05
N PHE A 42 24.88 14.36 35.23
CA PHE A 42 26.26 13.97 35.58
C PHE A 42 27.23 14.15 34.41
N SER A 43 28.47 14.52 34.72
CA SER A 43 29.54 14.91 33.79
C SER A 43 30.92 14.38 34.22
N SER A 44 31.88 14.29 33.28
CA SER A 44 33.37 14.23 33.49
C SER A 44 33.92 13.00 34.29
N GLN A 45 35.16 12.47 34.18
CA GLN A 45 36.40 12.61 33.35
C GLN A 45 37.30 11.37 33.66
N GLU A 46 38.36 10.92 32.95
CA GLU A 46 38.98 11.27 31.65
C GLU A 46 39.66 10.05 30.96
N LEU A 47 41.01 9.98 30.86
CA LEU A 47 41.86 8.95 30.20
C LEU A 47 43.20 8.78 30.95
N PRO A 48 43.94 7.66 30.77
CA PRO A 48 45.30 7.77 30.18
C PRO A 48 45.68 6.58 29.23
N GLY A 49 46.86 6.61 28.60
CA GLY A 49 47.24 5.60 27.59
C GLY A 49 48.72 5.17 27.49
N THR A 50 48.95 4.20 26.58
CA THR A 50 50.20 3.78 25.89
C THR A 50 51.49 3.44 26.67
N SER A 51 51.97 2.18 26.56
CA SER A 51 53.38 1.84 26.23
C SER A 51 53.57 0.36 25.79
N ARG A 52 54.78 -0.04 25.38
CA ARG A 52 55.15 -1.32 24.68
C ARG A 52 56.08 -2.25 25.49
N ARG A 53 56.15 -3.52 25.02
CA ARG A 53 57.30 -4.48 24.90
C ARG A 53 57.40 -5.71 25.85
N ASN A 54 57.54 -6.86 25.18
CA ASN A 54 58.43 -8.03 25.40
C ASN A 54 58.38 -8.87 26.70
N GLY A 55 58.24 -10.19 26.54
CA GLY A 55 58.60 -11.22 27.53
C GLY A 55 58.35 -12.65 27.01
N LYS A 56 59.29 -13.58 27.20
CA LYS A 56 59.24 -14.98 26.70
C LYS A 56 59.16 -15.97 27.88
N ILE A 57 58.37 -17.04 27.72
CA ILE A 57 58.57 -18.46 28.13
C ILE A 57 59.07 -18.75 29.57
N ILE A 58 58.45 -19.70 30.27
CA ILE A 58 59.01 -20.98 30.79
C ILE A 58 58.02 -21.60 31.80
N THR A 59 57.82 -22.91 31.61
CA THR A 59 57.00 -23.89 32.33
C THR A 59 57.19 -24.01 33.85
N THR A 60 56.15 -24.47 34.53
CA THR A 60 56.26 -25.43 35.66
C THR A 60 55.21 -26.54 35.54
N LYS A 61 55.57 -27.75 35.98
CA LYS A 61 54.77 -28.99 35.80
C LYS A 61 53.81 -29.25 36.96
N LEU A 62 52.74 -30.00 36.64
CA LEU A 62 51.85 -30.69 37.58
C LEU A 62 52.57 -31.65 38.54
N PRO A 63 51.95 -32.00 39.67
CA PRO A 63 51.93 -33.36 40.17
C PRO A 63 50.77 -34.18 39.57
N GLU A 64 51.09 -35.40 39.12
CA GLU A 64 50.15 -36.53 38.99
C GLU A 64 49.61 -36.94 40.38
N LYS A 65 48.57 -37.77 40.60
CA LYS A 65 47.64 -38.59 39.78
C LYS A 65 46.48 -39.00 40.70
N PHE A 66 45.29 -39.30 40.17
CA PHE A 66 44.64 -40.63 40.24
C PHE A 66 43.24 -40.57 39.61
N ASP A 67 43.13 -41.23 38.44
CA ASP A 67 42.00 -41.93 37.79
C ASP A 67 40.56 -41.43 38.05
N GLY A 68 39.71 -41.07 37.07
CA GLY A 68 39.46 -41.70 35.75
C GLY A 68 38.17 -42.54 35.84
N ASN A 69 37.16 -42.54 34.97
CA ASN A 69 36.88 -42.03 33.61
C ASN A 69 35.42 -41.46 33.67
N ASP A 70 34.82 -40.66 32.79
CA ASP A 70 34.66 -40.67 31.32
C ASP A 70 34.27 -39.24 30.85
N GLY A 71 34.38 -38.95 29.54
CA GLY A 71 34.41 -37.56 29.03
C GLY A 71 33.06 -36.86 28.75
N GLY A 72 33.07 -35.54 28.86
CA GLY A 72 32.18 -34.64 28.10
C GLY A 72 32.67 -34.47 26.65
N GLY A 73 31.89 -33.89 25.72
CA GLY A 73 30.70 -33.07 25.93
C GLY A 73 31.09 -31.59 25.84
N ASP A 74 31.13 -31.08 24.60
CA ASP A 74 31.24 -29.64 24.32
C ASP A 74 29.85 -29.09 24.00
N ASP A 75 29.59 -27.92 24.57
CA ASP A 75 28.32 -27.21 24.70
C ASP A 75 27.63 -26.82 23.37
N ASP A 76 26.31 -27.03 23.31
CA ASP A 76 25.35 -26.41 22.38
C ASP A 76 24.06 -26.08 23.18
N ASP A 77 24.18 -25.18 24.17
CA ASP A 77 23.06 -24.72 25.02
C ASP A 77 22.32 -23.53 24.36
N ASP A 78 21.11 -23.80 23.84
CA ASP A 78 19.89 -22.98 23.97
C ASP A 78 18.75 -23.57 23.11
N ASP A 79 18.32 -24.79 23.42
CA ASP A 79 17.15 -25.44 22.77
C ASP A 79 16.38 -26.34 23.78
N ASP A 80 16.35 -25.94 25.07
CA ASP A 80 15.88 -26.78 26.19
C ASP A 80 14.86 -26.13 27.16
N GLU A 81 13.88 -25.40 26.63
CA GLU A 81 12.62 -25.09 27.34
C GLU A 81 11.39 -25.78 26.69
N ASP A 82 11.45 -27.11 26.48
CA ASP A 82 10.22 -27.92 26.37
C ASP A 82 10.39 -29.42 26.71
N LYS A 83 11.41 -29.76 27.53
CA LYS A 83 11.55 -31.09 28.15
C LYS A 83 10.80 -31.23 29.48
N ASN A 84 9.79 -30.38 29.71
CA ASN A 84 8.83 -30.59 30.80
C ASN A 84 7.94 -31.81 30.51
N ASN A 85 8.49 -32.94 30.95
CA ASN A 85 7.88 -34.23 31.22
C ASN A 85 6.34 -34.15 31.42
N ILE A 86 5.58 -34.22 30.32
CA ILE A 86 4.15 -34.50 30.39
C ILE A 86 4.04 -35.90 30.96
N GLY A 87 3.78 -35.97 32.26
CA GLY A 87 3.63 -37.24 32.98
C GLY A 87 2.62 -38.09 32.24
N PHE A 88 3.07 -39.24 31.73
CA PHE A 88 2.17 -40.28 31.26
C PHE A 88 1.44 -40.84 32.47
N GLU A 89 0.35 -40.18 32.83
CA GLU A 89 -0.60 -40.63 33.85
C GLU A 89 -0.96 -42.09 33.52
N ARG A 90 -0.65 -43.01 34.44
CA ARG A 90 -1.01 -44.41 34.29
C ARG A 90 -2.52 -44.53 34.39
N LEU A 91 -3.17 -44.56 33.24
CA LEU A 91 -4.60 -44.80 33.12
C LEU A 91 -4.98 -46.11 33.81
N PRO A 92 -6.11 -46.18 34.54
CA PRO A 92 -6.56 -47.40 35.20
C PRO A 92 -6.86 -48.50 34.18
N ASP A 93 -6.47 -49.74 34.50
CA ASP A 93 -6.45 -50.88 33.57
C ASP A 93 -7.84 -51.40 33.13
N GLU A 94 -8.95 -50.86 33.66
CA GLU A 94 -10.32 -51.28 33.35
C GLU A 94 -11.15 -50.25 32.55
N GLY A 95 -10.51 -49.55 31.61
CA GLY A 95 -11.18 -48.66 30.66
C GLY A 95 -11.75 -49.37 29.42
N HIS A 96 -13.01 -49.05 29.06
CA HIS A 96 -13.73 -49.56 27.87
C HIS A 96 -12.84 -49.84 26.64
N LYS A 97 -13.00 -51.02 26.00
CA LYS A 97 -12.29 -51.43 24.76
C LYS A 97 -12.33 -50.37 23.64
N VAL A 98 -13.43 -49.60 23.56
CA VAL A 98 -13.61 -48.48 22.63
C VAL A 98 -12.62 -47.34 22.91
N GLY A 99 -12.42 -46.95 24.18
CA GLY A 99 -11.45 -45.93 24.57
C GLY A 99 -10.02 -46.33 24.21
N LEU A 100 -9.64 -47.59 24.46
CA LEU A 100 -8.33 -48.13 24.10
C LEU A 100 -8.11 -48.16 22.57
N PHE A 101 -9.15 -48.45 21.79
CA PHE A 101 -9.11 -48.37 20.33
C PHE A 101 -8.96 -46.92 19.85
N VAL A 102 -9.73 -45.98 20.39
CA VAL A 102 -9.62 -44.55 20.08
C VAL A 102 -8.23 -44.02 20.42
N LEU A 103 -7.62 -44.44 21.53
CA LEU A 103 -6.26 -44.06 21.92
C LEU A 103 -5.19 -44.65 20.99
N LYS A 104 -5.34 -45.91 20.55
CA LYS A 104 -4.46 -46.52 19.53
C LYS A 104 -4.62 -45.84 18.17
N PHE A 105 -5.84 -45.55 17.75
CA PHE A 105 -6.14 -44.84 16.50
C PHE A 105 -5.64 -43.39 16.52
N HIS A 106 -5.77 -42.69 17.65
CA HIS A 106 -5.21 -41.37 17.85
C HIS A 106 -3.68 -41.39 17.81
N LYS A 107 -3.02 -42.34 18.50
CA LYS A 107 -1.55 -42.52 18.41
C LYS A 107 -1.10 -42.87 16.98
N PHE A 108 -1.89 -43.65 16.23
CA PHE A 108 -1.64 -43.94 14.81
C PHE A 108 -1.76 -42.68 13.95
N LEU A 109 -2.85 -41.92 14.08
CA LEU A 109 -3.05 -40.64 13.37
C LEU A 109 -1.93 -39.64 13.68
N VAL A 110 -1.59 -39.46 14.96
CA VAL A 110 -0.49 -38.57 15.38
C VAL A 110 0.84 -39.02 14.80
N ARG A 111 1.16 -40.32 14.81
CA ARG A 111 2.40 -40.85 14.23
C ARG A 111 2.44 -40.72 12.70
N MET A 112 1.31 -40.92 12.02
CA MET A 112 1.17 -40.69 10.57
C MET A 112 1.33 -39.20 10.22
N ILE A 113 0.69 -38.30 10.99
CA ILE A 113 0.79 -36.85 10.83
C ILE A 113 2.20 -36.33 11.16
N LYS A 114 2.92 -36.95 12.11
CA LYS A 114 4.27 -36.53 12.51
C LYS A 114 5.35 -37.02 11.52
N ASN A 115 5.27 -38.26 11.05
CA ASN A 115 6.24 -38.83 10.11
C ASN A 115 6.02 -38.34 8.66
N GLU A 116 4.77 -38.23 8.21
CA GLU A 116 4.42 -37.93 6.81
C GLU A 116 3.69 -36.58 6.64
N ARG A 117 3.93 -35.64 7.58
CA ARG A 117 3.24 -34.34 7.67
C ARG A 117 3.11 -33.64 6.32
N THR A 118 4.21 -33.60 5.57
CA THR A 118 4.29 -32.91 4.28
C THR A 118 3.45 -33.59 3.20
N ILE A 119 3.44 -34.93 3.16
CA ILE A 119 2.63 -35.70 2.19
C ILE A 119 1.14 -35.58 2.54
N VAL A 120 0.77 -35.78 3.81
CA VAL A 120 -0.63 -35.68 4.27
C VAL A 120 -1.19 -34.29 4.04
N VAL A 121 -0.46 -33.23 4.41
CA VAL A 121 -0.90 -31.84 4.19
C VAL A 121 -1.01 -31.51 2.70
N ASN A 122 -0.11 -32.01 1.84
CA ASN A 122 -0.21 -31.79 0.40
C ASN A 122 -1.36 -32.57 -0.23
N ALA A 123 -1.62 -33.81 0.22
CA ALA A 123 -2.78 -34.60 -0.23
C ALA A 123 -4.10 -33.90 0.12
N VAL A 124 -4.25 -33.40 1.35
CA VAL A 124 -5.42 -32.62 1.78
C VAL A 124 -5.58 -31.35 0.94
N LYS A 125 -4.49 -30.60 0.67
CA LYS A 125 -4.53 -29.42 -0.21
C LYS A 125 -4.97 -29.75 -1.63
N VAL A 126 -4.51 -30.87 -2.19
CA VAL A 126 -4.91 -31.33 -3.52
C VAL A 126 -6.39 -31.76 -3.53
N LEU A 127 -6.86 -32.47 -2.50
CA LEU A 127 -8.26 -32.86 -2.36
C LEU A 127 -9.20 -31.65 -2.26
N LEU A 128 -8.83 -30.65 -1.44
CA LEU A 128 -9.56 -29.38 -1.33
C LEU A 128 -9.56 -28.61 -2.66
N LEU A 129 -8.43 -28.58 -3.39
CA LEU A 129 -8.35 -27.93 -4.70
C LEU A 129 -9.22 -28.63 -5.75
N ILE A 130 -9.24 -29.97 -5.77
CA ILE A 130 -10.10 -30.77 -6.66
C ILE A 130 -11.57 -30.53 -6.30
N GLY A 131 -11.94 -30.59 -5.03
CA GLY A 131 -13.28 -30.28 -4.55
C GLY A 131 -13.73 -28.87 -4.92
N PHE A 132 -12.85 -27.88 -4.79
CA PHE A 132 -13.09 -26.51 -5.24
C PHE A 132 -13.30 -26.43 -6.76
N ILE A 133 -12.47 -27.08 -7.58
CA ILE A 133 -12.63 -27.10 -9.05
C ILE A 133 -13.96 -27.77 -9.46
N ILE A 134 -14.35 -28.86 -8.79
CA ILE A 134 -15.63 -29.55 -9.05
C ILE A 134 -16.82 -28.65 -8.67
N TYR A 135 -16.82 -28.09 -7.46
CA TYR A 135 -17.83 -27.12 -7.01
C TYR A 135 -17.92 -25.92 -7.96
N PHE A 136 -16.78 -25.39 -8.38
CA PHE A 136 -16.70 -24.25 -9.29
C PHE A 136 -17.24 -24.58 -10.69
N GLY A 137 -16.91 -25.76 -11.24
CA GLY A 137 -17.48 -26.23 -12.51
C GLY A 137 -19.00 -26.43 -12.44
N PHE A 138 -19.49 -26.95 -11.32
CA PHE A 138 -20.93 -27.05 -11.06
C PHE A 138 -21.60 -25.68 -10.95
N ALA A 139 -21.02 -24.74 -10.21
CA ALA A 139 -21.53 -23.38 -10.06
C ALA A 139 -21.59 -22.63 -11.40
N MET A 140 -20.55 -22.77 -12.24
CA MET A 140 -20.54 -22.22 -13.60
C MET A 140 -21.65 -22.82 -14.47
N SER A 141 -21.83 -24.14 -14.45
CA SER A 141 -22.89 -24.83 -15.19
C SER A 141 -24.29 -24.39 -14.73
N ALA A 142 -24.50 -24.28 -13.41
CA ALA A 142 -25.77 -23.86 -12.82
C ALA A 142 -26.12 -22.40 -13.09
N GLN A 143 -25.12 -21.50 -13.18
CA GLN A 143 -25.34 -20.06 -13.35
C GLN A 143 -25.38 -19.60 -14.82
N TYR A 144 -24.73 -20.33 -15.75
CA TYR A 144 -24.58 -19.90 -17.15
C TYR A 144 -25.13 -20.89 -18.20
N GLY A 145 -25.50 -22.11 -17.80
CA GLY A 145 -25.87 -23.17 -18.76
C GLY A 145 -24.68 -23.70 -19.55
N THR A 146 -24.95 -24.37 -20.68
CA THR A 146 -23.90 -24.96 -21.54
C THR A 146 -22.90 -23.91 -22.04
N PRO A 147 -21.59 -24.24 -22.13
CA PRO A 147 -20.51 -23.26 -22.32
C PRO A 147 -20.38 -22.75 -23.78
N ALA A 148 -21.41 -22.05 -24.27
CA ALA A 148 -21.35 -21.26 -25.49
C ALA A 148 -20.83 -19.86 -25.14
N PHE A 149 -19.56 -19.60 -25.45
CA PHE A 149 -18.83 -18.35 -25.18
C PHE A 149 -19.63 -17.07 -25.53
N PRO A 150 -20.03 -16.23 -24.55
CA PRO A 150 -20.46 -14.87 -24.80
C PRO A 150 -19.22 -14.00 -25.05
N ILE A 151 -19.05 -13.55 -26.30
CA ILE A 151 -17.87 -12.81 -26.76
C ILE A 151 -17.72 -11.49 -25.98
N LEU A 152 -16.60 -11.37 -25.24
CA LEU A 152 -15.86 -10.21 -24.70
C LEU A 152 -16.55 -8.93 -24.17
N GLY A 153 -17.73 -8.51 -24.67
CA GLY A 153 -18.41 -7.26 -24.32
C GLY A 153 -19.28 -7.30 -23.06
N ASN A 154 -19.67 -8.50 -22.60
CA ASN A 154 -20.51 -8.72 -21.40
C ASN A 154 -19.70 -9.26 -20.20
N LEU A 155 -18.38 -9.20 -20.26
CA LEU A 155 -17.45 -9.94 -19.37
C LEU A 155 -17.55 -9.54 -17.89
N PHE A 156 -17.84 -8.26 -17.61
CA PHE A 156 -17.76 -7.68 -16.26
C PHE A 156 -19.06 -7.04 -15.75
N ARG A 157 -20.15 -7.06 -16.53
CA ARG A 157 -21.47 -6.57 -16.08
C ARG A 157 -22.13 -7.57 -15.13
N GLY A 158 -21.85 -7.44 -13.83
CA GLY A 158 -22.54 -8.14 -12.74
C GLY A 158 -22.26 -9.66 -12.61
N ASN A 159 -21.39 -10.22 -13.45
CA ASN A 159 -21.16 -11.66 -13.58
C ASN A 159 -20.05 -12.18 -12.65
N TYR A 160 -20.35 -12.32 -11.34
CA TYR A 160 -19.40 -12.81 -10.33
C TYR A 160 -18.81 -14.19 -10.65
N GLY A 161 -19.59 -15.10 -11.23
CA GLY A 161 -19.10 -16.42 -11.64
C GLY A 161 -18.03 -16.35 -12.74
N PHE A 162 -18.19 -15.46 -13.74
CA PHE A 162 -17.17 -15.25 -14.76
C PHE A 162 -15.91 -14.56 -14.20
N ALA A 163 -16.05 -13.63 -13.25
CA ALA A 163 -14.89 -13.05 -12.58
C ALA A 163 -14.13 -14.09 -11.75
N LEU A 164 -14.84 -14.99 -11.06
CA LEU A 164 -14.25 -16.13 -10.36
C LEU A 164 -13.58 -17.10 -11.35
N PHE A 165 -14.18 -17.37 -12.51
CA PHE A 165 -13.55 -18.12 -13.61
C PHE A 165 -12.21 -17.52 -14.00
N PHE A 166 -12.20 -16.23 -14.33
CA PHE A 166 -10.99 -15.55 -14.78
C PHE A 166 -9.91 -15.52 -13.69
N LEU A 167 -10.28 -15.32 -12.43
CA LEU A 167 -9.36 -15.36 -11.28
C LEU A 167 -8.79 -16.77 -11.04
N VAL A 168 -9.63 -17.81 -11.10
CA VAL A 168 -9.18 -19.21 -10.96
C VAL A 168 -8.27 -19.62 -12.12
N VAL A 169 -8.61 -19.24 -13.36
CA VAL A 169 -7.73 -19.45 -14.53
C VAL A 169 -6.41 -18.69 -14.38
N LEU A 170 -6.41 -17.44 -13.89
CA LEU A 170 -5.20 -16.67 -13.62
C LEU A 170 -4.32 -17.32 -12.53
N VAL A 171 -4.91 -17.83 -11.46
CA VAL A 171 -4.18 -18.51 -10.38
C VAL A 171 -3.61 -19.85 -10.86
N ILE A 172 -4.40 -20.67 -11.56
CA ILE A 172 -3.94 -21.94 -12.15
C ILE A 172 -2.83 -21.66 -13.17
N PHE A 173 -3.01 -20.69 -14.07
CA PHE A 173 -2.00 -20.28 -15.03
C PHE A 173 -0.73 -19.75 -14.34
N GLY A 174 -0.85 -18.92 -13.31
CA GLY A 174 0.28 -18.40 -12.55
C GLY A 174 1.08 -19.47 -11.80
N VAL A 175 0.40 -20.46 -11.22
CA VAL A 175 1.04 -21.61 -10.56
C VAL A 175 1.66 -22.57 -11.59
N ALA A 176 0.96 -22.87 -12.68
CA ALA A 176 1.49 -23.67 -13.79
C ALA A 176 2.68 -22.97 -14.45
N TRP A 177 2.66 -21.64 -14.56
CA TRP A 177 3.76 -20.83 -15.06
C TRP A 177 5.01 -20.98 -14.19
N GLU A 178 4.90 -20.86 -12.87
CA GLU A 178 6.07 -21.01 -12.00
C GLU A 178 6.60 -22.44 -11.89
N LYS A 179 5.71 -23.42 -11.70
CA LYS A 179 6.13 -24.81 -11.44
C LYS A 179 6.53 -25.55 -12.72
N PHE A 180 5.85 -25.29 -13.84
CA PHE A 180 6.00 -26.06 -15.07
C PHE A 180 6.45 -25.21 -16.26
N LEU A 181 5.66 -24.25 -16.76
CA LEU A 181 5.98 -23.57 -18.02
C LEU A 181 7.29 -22.78 -17.96
N ARG A 182 7.65 -22.16 -16.83
CA ARG A 182 8.95 -21.48 -16.67
C ARG A 182 10.10 -22.47 -16.70
N ASN A 183 9.99 -23.60 -16.01
CA ASN A 183 11.02 -24.64 -16.05
C ASN A 183 11.12 -25.31 -17.43
N LEU A 184 9.99 -25.48 -18.12
CA LEU A 184 9.93 -25.94 -19.50
C LEU A 184 10.55 -24.91 -20.45
N LEU A 185 10.24 -23.62 -20.29
CA LEU A 185 10.78 -22.52 -21.10
C LEU A 185 12.28 -22.33 -20.84
N GLU A 186 12.74 -22.42 -19.60
CA GLU A 186 14.19 -22.39 -19.27
C GLU A 186 14.90 -23.63 -19.82
N ARG A 187 14.29 -24.82 -19.75
CA ARG A 187 14.82 -26.03 -20.42
C ARG A 187 14.82 -25.88 -21.93
N LEU A 188 13.77 -25.34 -22.55
CA LEU A 188 13.69 -25.09 -23.99
C LEU A 188 14.72 -24.04 -24.41
N ILE A 189 14.86 -22.92 -23.69
CA ILE A 189 15.89 -21.91 -23.92
C ILE A 189 17.29 -22.50 -23.74
N LYS A 190 17.49 -23.42 -22.79
CA LYS A 190 18.79 -24.08 -22.55
C LYS A 190 19.08 -25.18 -23.59
N ILE A 191 18.09 -25.96 -24.02
CA ILE A 191 18.19 -26.93 -25.13
C ILE A 191 18.43 -26.20 -26.44
N ILE A 192 17.71 -25.09 -26.67
CA ILE A 192 17.96 -24.18 -27.78
C ILE A 192 19.39 -23.67 -27.64
N SER A 193 19.82 -23.03 -26.56
CA SER A 193 21.17 -22.45 -26.45
C SER A 193 22.31 -23.47 -26.56
N THR A 194 22.17 -24.69 -26.03
CA THR A 194 23.18 -25.75 -26.18
C THR A 194 23.18 -26.38 -27.58
N SER A 195 22.02 -26.64 -28.17
CA SER A 195 21.89 -27.04 -29.59
C SER A 195 22.38 -25.94 -30.55
N THR A 196 22.25 -24.69 -30.12
CA THR A 196 22.64 -23.47 -30.84
C THR A 196 24.14 -23.15 -30.69
N SER A 197 24.85 -23.76 -29.74
CA SER A 197 26.33 -23.73 -29.73
C SER A 197 26.94 -24.30 -31.02
N ASN A 198 26.22 -25.20 -31.71
CA ASN A 198 26.65 -25.80 -32.99
C ASN A 198 25.86 -25.28 -34.21
N LYS A 199 24.98 -24.28 -34.08
CA LYS A 199 24.24 -23.67 -35.21
C LYS A 199 24.30 -22.13 -35.17
N PRO A 200 25.22 -21.50 -35.95
CA PRO A 200 25.47 -20.06 -35.84
C PRO A 200 24.28 -19.17 -36.24
N SER A 201 23.33 -19.68 -37.04
CA SER A 201 22.14 -18.92 -37.45
C SER A 201 21.20 -18.55 -36.30
N LEU A 202 21.03 -19.43 -35.31
CA LEU A 202 20.10 -19.22 -34.19
C LEU A 202 20.71 -18.43 -33.04
N VAL A 203 22.03 -18.56 -32.76
CA VAL A 203 22.75 -17.60 -31.90
C VAL A 203 22.64 -16.20 -32.50
N ARG A 204 22.82 -16.09 -33.82
CA ARG A 204 22.67 -14.84 -34.55
C ARG A 204 21.23 -14.34 -34.47
N MET A 205 20.21 -15.20 -34.54
CA MET A 205 18.80 -14.81 -34.40
C MET A 205 18.44 -14.32 -32.99
N TYR A 206 18.92 -14.97 -31.92
CA TYR A 206 18.69 -14.49 -30.55
C TYR A 206 19.44 -13.17 -30.28
N LYS A 207 20.71 -13.06 -30.72
CA LYS A 207 21.45 -11.80 -30.69
C LYS A 207 20.81 -10.72 -31.57
N LEU A 208 20.17 -11.07 -32.68
CA LEU A 208 19.40 -10.15 -33.53
C LEU A 208 18.13 -9.71 -32.83
N MET A 209 17.36 -10.61 -32.19
CA MET A 209 16.19 -10.24 -31.39
C MET A 209 16.54 -9.29 -30.25
N ASP A 210 17.61 -9.55 -29.51
CA ASP A 210 18.08 -8.67 -28.43
C ASP A 210 18.60 -7.32 -28.98
N LYS A 211 19.34 -7.34 -30.10
CA LYS A 211 19.77 -6.15 -30.86
C LYS A 211 18.59 -5.38 -31.49
N HIS A 212 17.47 -6.05 -31.76
CA HIS A 212 16.25 -5.47 -32.33
C HIS A 212 15.16 -5.22 -31.29
N PHE A 213 15.43 -5.48 -30.00
CA PHE A 213 14.55 -5.07 -28.92
C PHE A 213 14.45 -3.54 -28.82
N TRP A 214 15.37 -2.77 -29.43
CA TRP A 214 15.19 -1.33 -29.62
C TRP A 214 14.06 -0.99 -30.60
N ILE A 215 13.80 -1.83 -31.61
CA ILE A 215 12.73 -1.64 -32.61
C ILE A 215 11.35 -1.73 -31.94
N THR A 216 11.14 -2.67 -31.00
CA THR A 216 9.86 -2.75 -30.27
C THR A 216 9.61 -1.51 -29.42
N HIS A 217 10.64 -0.93 -28.78
CA HIS A 217 10.50 0.34 -28.08
C HIS A 217 10.21 1.51 -29.02
N ILE A 218 10.83 1.56 -30.21
CA ILE A 218 10.51 2.56 -31.24
C ILE A 218 9.07 2.42 -31.71
N LEU A 219 8.59 1.19 -31.95
CA LEU A 219 7.21 0.93 -32.37
C LEU A 219 6.20 1.32 -31.29
N VAL A 220 6.47 1.02 -30.01
CA VAL A 220 5.63 1.46 -28.89
C VAL A 220 5.65 2.98 -28.75
N PHE A 221 6.81 3.62 -28.88
CA PHE A 221 6.90 5.08 -28.86
C PHE A 221 6.15 5.72 -30.04
N LEU A 222 6.33 5.19 -31.25
CA LEU A 222 5.62 5.66 -32.44
C LEU A 222 4.10 5.47 -32.31
N ALA A 223 3.65 4.34 -31.76
CA ALA A 223 2.24 4.10 -31.48
C ALA A 223 1.69 5.11 -30.44
N VAL A 224 2.44 5.41 -29.38
CA VAL A 224 2.08 6.46 -28.41
C VAL A 224 2.03 7.84 -29.07
N VAL A 225 3.03 8.20 -29.89
CA VAL A 225 3.09 9.48 -30.61
C VAL A 225 1.94 9.62 -31.61
N LEU A 226 1.65 8.59 -32.40
CA LEU A 226 0.51 8.57 -33.32
C LEU A 226 -0.83 8.64 -32.58
N TYR A 227 -0.95 7.96 -31.44
CA TYR A 227 -2.15 8.02 -30.62
C TYR A 227 -2.34 9.41 -29.99
N VAL A 228 -1.28 10.04 -29.50
CA VAL A 228 -1.30 11.43 -29.01
C VAL A 228 -1.62 12.39 -30.15
N ALA A 229 -1.06 12.22 -31.35
CA ALA A 229 -1.41 13.02 -32.52
C ALA A 229 -2.90 12.90 -32.88
N PHE A 230 -3.48 11.70 -32.75
CA PHE A 230 -4.93 11.49 -32.92
C PHE A 230 -5.77 12.15 -31.81
N THR A 231 -5.34 12.11 -30.54
CA THR A 231 -6.08 12.77 -29.46
C THR A 231 -5.89 14.29 -29.40
N LEU A 232 -4.88 14.85 -30.07
CA LEU A 232 -4.62 16.30 -30.15
C LEU A 232 -5.62 17.10 -31.00
N ALA A 233 -6.64 16.46 -31.58
CA ALA A 233 -7.72 17.14 -32.30
C ALA A 233 -8.57 18.12 -31.47
N ARG A 234 -8.34 18.23 -30.15
CA ARG A 234 -8.95 19.21 -29.24
C ARG A 234 -7.89 20.05 -28.54
N THR A 235 -8.06 21.37 -28.56
CA THR A 235 -7.13 22.35 -27.94
C THR A 235 -6.88 22.14 -26.44
N ARG A 236 -7.88 21.68 -25.68
CA ARG A 236 -7.72 21.34 -24.25
C ARG A 236 -6.63 20.28 -24.03
N ASN A 237 -6.57 19.28 -24.90
CA ASN A 237 -5.64 18.15 -24.78
C ASN A 237 -4.17 18.61 -25.00
N LEU A 238 -3.95 19.69 -25.75
CA LEU A 238 -2.64 20.31 -25.92
C LEU A 238 -2.13 20.94 -24.61
N VAL A 239 -3.01 21.53 -23.79
CA VAL A 239 -2.62 22.10 -22.48
C VAL A 239 -2.11 21.02 -21.54
N SER A 240 -2.86 19.92 -21.38
CA SER A 240 -2.41 18.78 -20.58
C SER A 240 -1.10 18.16 -21.10
N LEU A 241 -0.89 18.12 -22.43
CA LEU A 241 0.37 17.66 -23.02
C LEU A 241 1.55 18.59 -22.67
N ILE A 242 1.35 19.92 -22.75
CA ILE A 242 2.32 20.91 -22.28
C ILE A 242 2.58 20.72 -20.79
N GLY A 243 1.56 20.44 -19.98
CA GLY A 243 1.70 20.10 -18.57
C GLY A 243 2.61 18.92 -18.28
N ILE A 244 2.49 17.83 -19.04
CA ILE A 244 3.40 16.67 -18.94
C ILE A 244 4.85 17.11 -19.14
N PHE A 245 5.14 17.86 -20.20
CA PHE A 245 6.50 18.36 -20.47
C PHE A 245 6.98 19.36 -19.42
N THR A 246 6.12 20.27 -18.96
CA THR A 246 6.44 21.25 -17.91
C THR A 246 6.75 20.58 -16.58
N LEU A 247 6.00 19.53 -16.18
CA LEU A 247 6.30 18.76 -14.96
C LEU A 247 7.63 18.00 -15.07
N ILE A 248 7.95 17.43 -16.24
CA ILE A 248 9.27 16.80 -16.46
C ILE A 248 10.39 17.84 -16.41
N LEU A 249 10.19 19.02 -17.00
CA LEU A 249 11.14 20.13 -16.96
C LEU A 249 11.38 20.61 -15.52
N LEU A 250 10.31 20.89 -14.76
CA LEU A 250 10.40 21.27 -13.34
C LEU A 250 11.11 20.19 -12.51
N GLY A 251 10.87 18.91 -12.78
CA GLY A 251 11.54 17.80 -12.09
C GLY A 251 13.02 17.69 -12.44
N THR A 252 13.38 18.06 -13.68
CA THR A 252 14.77 18.12 -14.16
C THR A 252 15.51 19.28 -13.52
N LEU A 253 14.90 20.47 -13.47
CA LEU A 253 15.43 21.67 -12.81
C LEU A 253 15.56 21.47 -11.29
N GLY A 254 14.59 20.80 -10.68
CA GLY A 254 14.61 20.42 -9.27
C GLY A 254 15.58 19.27 -8.95
N SER A 255 16.19 18.61 -9.94
CA SER A 255 17.05 17.43 -9.72
C SER A 255 18.33 17.76 -8.95
N LYS A 256 18.75 16.88 -8.04
CA LYS A 256 19.99 17.08 -7.28
C LYS A 256 21.24 16.88 -8.15
N TYR A 257 21.14 15.99 -9.13
CA TYR A 257 22.25 15.56 -9.98
C TYR A 257 21.77 15.42 -11.43
N PRO A 258 21.38 16.52 -12.12
CA PRO A 258 20.74 16.45 -13.44
C PRO A 258 21.60 15.70 -14.47
N HIS A 259 22.92 15.83 -14.40
CA HIS A 259 23.88 15.11 -15.25
C HIS A 259 23.94 13.58 -15.01
N ARG A 260 23.26 13.04 -13.97
CA ARG A 260 23.16 11.60 -13.66
C ARG A 260 21.77 11.01 -13.91
N ILE A 261 20.82 11.80 -14.44
CA ILE A 261 19.48 11.30 -14.75
C ILE A 261 19.57 10.15 -15.76
N ARG A 262 19.14 8.95 -15.34
CA ARG A 262 19.00 7.79 -16.22
C ARG A 262 17.71 7.91 -17.02
N TRP A 263 17.74 8.73 -18.07
CA TRP A 263 16.57 9.05 -18.91
C TRP A 263 15.80 7.81 -19.40
N LYS A 264 16.46 6.68 -19.65
CA LYS A 264 15.81 5.39 -19.96
C LYS A 264 14.76 5.00 -18.90
N THR A 265 15.08 5.13 -17.61
CA THR A 265 14.19 4.80 -16.48
C THR A 265 13.03 5.78 -16.38
N VAL A 266 13.31 7.09 -16.53
CA VAL A 266 12.32 8.17 -16.46
C VAL A 266 11.34 8.10 -17.63
N PHE A 267 11.83 7.82 -18.83
CA PHE A 267 11.01 7.72 -20.04
C PHE A 267 10.08 6.50 -20.00
N TYR A 268 10.58 5.33 -19.63
CA TYR A 268 9.74 4.13 -19.55
C TYR A 268 8.74 4.13 -18.38
N SER A 269 8.97 4.92 -17.33
CA SER A 269 7.97 5.10 -16.26
C SER A 269 6.78 5.91 -16.74
N PHE A 270 7.01 7.03 -17.43
CA PHE A 270 5.92 7.83 -18.01
C PHE A 270 5.22 7.12 -19.19
N ILE A 271 5.94 6.34 -20.01
CA ILE A 271 5.29 5.49 -21.03
C ILE A 271 4.43 4.40 -20.38
N LEU A 272 4.93 3.70 -19.36
CA LEU A 272 4.16 2.64 -18.67
C LEU A 272 2.90 3.22 -18.00
N GLN A 273 3.02 4.39 -17.36
CA GLN A 273 1.90 5.16 -16.83
C GLN A 273 0.88 5.53 -17.93
N PHE A 274 1.35 6.06 -19.07
CA PHE A 274 0.48 6.45 -20.19
C PHE A 274 -0.25 5.26 -20.83
N VAL A 275 0.44 4.13 -21.02
CA VAL A 275 -0.17 2.91 -21.58
C VAL A 275 -1.24 2.35 -20.64
N LEU A 276 -0.99 2.34 -19.33
CA LEU A 276 -2.00 1.97 -18.34
C LEU A 276 -3.18 2.95 -18.35
N ALA A 277 -2.93 4.25 -18.44
CA ALA A 277 -3.96 5.27 -18.51
C ALA A 277 -4.86 5.12 -19.75
N ALA A 278 -4.25 4.91 -20.93
CA ALA A 278 -4.98 4.69 -22.18
C ALA A 278 -5.81 3.39 -22.10
N PHE A 279 -5.27 2.33 -21.50
CA PHE A 279 -6.03 1.10 -21.27
C PHE A 279 -7.26 1.33 -20.39
N VAL A 280 -7.15 2.04 -19.28
CA VAL A 280 -8.29 2.20 -18.35
C VAL A 280 -9.29 3.28 -18.80
N ILE A 281 -8.82 4.41 -19.34
CA ILE A 281 -9.68 5.58 -19.65
C ILE A 281 -10.33 5.46 -21.04
N ARG A 282 -9.68 4.78 -21.99
CA ARG A 282 -10.12 4.76 -23.41
C ARG A 282 -10.52 3.38 -23.94
N VAL A 283 -9.96 2.28 -23.42
CA VAL A 283 -10.34 0.93 -23.87
C VAL A 283 -11.52 0.45 -23.04
N LYS A 284 -12.67 0.22 -23.69
CA LYS A 284 -13.93 -0.21 -23.03
C LYS A 284 -13.75 -1.39 -22.07
N VAL A 285 -12.93 -2.37 -22.45
CA VAL A 285 -12.61 -3.55 -21.61
C VAL A 285 -11.82 -3.16 -20.35
N GLY A 286 -10.89 -2.21 -20.45
CA GLY A 286 -10.12 -1.72 -19.31
C GLY A 286 -10.98 -0.87 -18.37
N PHE A 287 -11.84 -0.02 -18.91
CA PHE A 287 -12.83 0.74 -18.12
C PHE A 287 -13.75 -0.20 -17.32
N GLN A 288 -14.38 -1.17 -17.99
CA GLN A 288 -15.26 -2.16 -17.36
C GLN A 288 -14.54 -3.02 -16.31
N LEU A 289 -13.29 -3.39 -16.54
CA LEU A 289 -12.47 -4.12 -15.57
C LEU A 289 -12.25 -3.30 -14.30
N PHE A 290 -11.89 -2.01 -14.42
CA PHE A 290 -11.62 -1.16 -13.26
C PHE A 290 -12.90 -0.71 -12.53
N GLU A 291 -14.01 -0.54 -13.24
CA GLU A 291 -15.35 -0.39 -12.67
C GLU A 291 -15.74 -1.61 -11.83
N PHE A 292 -15.55 -2.81 -12.38
CA PHE A 292 -15.83 -4.07 -11.69
C PHE A 292 -14.92 -4.29 -10.46
N LEU A 293 -13.63 -3.99 -10.56
CA LEU A 293 -12.71 -4.00 -9.42
C LEU A 293 -13.15 -3.00 -8.33
N GLY A 294 -13.60 -1.81 -8.72
CA GLY A 294 -14.20 -0.84 -7.80
C GLY A 294 -15.41 -1.39 -7.05
N ALA A 295 -16.35 -2.00 -7.77
CA ALA A 295 -17.53 -2.62 -7.17
C ALA A 295 -17.19 -3.77 -6.20
N ILE A 296 -16.15 -4.57 -6.49
CA ILE A 296 -15.65 -5.59 -5.54
C ILE A 296 -15.08 -4.91 -4.28
N VAL A 297 -14.22 -3.90 -4.43
CA VAL A 297 -13.54 -3.26 -3.30
C VAL A 297 -14.54 -2.59 -2.35
N VAL A 298 -15.57 -1.91 -2.87
CA VAL A 298 -16.66 -1.36 -2.05
C VAL A 298 -17.36 -2.48 -1.25
N LYS A 299 -17.85 -3.52 -1.93
CA LYS A 299 -18.53 -4.65 -1.28
C LYS A 299 -17.67 -5.42 -0.29
N PHE A 300 -16.36 -5.47 -0.52
CA PHE A 300 -15.41 -6.07 0.40
C PHE A 300 -15.27 -5.23 1.68
N LEU A 301 -15.22 -3.90 1.55
CA LEU A 301 -15.05 -2.98 2.68
C LEU A 301 -16.37 -2.73 3.43
N ASP A 302 -17.54 -2.94 2.81
CA ASP A 302 -18.83 -2.98 3.48
C ASP A 302 -18.90 -4.06 4.60
N ASN A 303 -18.09 -5.13 4.51
CA ASN A 303 -18.01 -6.13 5.60
C ASN A 303 -17.44 -5.54 6.91
N ALA A 304 -16.68 -4.45 6.85
CA ALA A 304 -16.21 -3.75 8.04
C ALA A 304 -17.37 -3.15 8.86
N ALA A 305 -18.50 -2.83 8.21
CA ALA A 305 -19.69 -2.30 8.89
C ALA A 305 -20.26 -3.29 9.91
N ALA A 306 -20.18 -4.61 9.66
CA ALA A 306 -20.64 -5.61 10.64
C ALA A 306 -19.85 -5.55 11.96
N GLY A 307 -18.53 -5.35 11.88
CA GLY A 307 -17.69 -5.12 13.05
C GLY A 307 -17.93 -3.75 13.69
N ALA A 308 -18.10 -2.71 12.87
CA ALA A 308 -18.36 -1.35 13.35
C ALA A 308 -19.69 -1.25 14.12
N ILE A 309 -20.77 -1.83 13.59
CA ILE A 309 -22.10 -1.84 14.22
C ILE A 309 -22.09 -2.60 15.54
N PHE A 310 -21.29 -3.67 15.66
CA PHE A 310 -21.14 -4.42 16.90
C PHE A 310 -20.37 -3.64 17.98
N VAL A 311 -19.31 -2.91 17.61
CA VAL A 311 -18.44 -2.19 18.56
C VAL A 311 -18.96 -0.80 18.92
N PHE A 312 -19.52 -0.07 17.96
CA PHE A 312 -19.94 1.34 18.11
C PHE A 312 -21.46 1.55 18.10
N GLY A 313 -22.25 0.49 17.87
CA GLY A 313 -23.70 0.60 17.73
C GLY A 313 -24.15 1.00 16.31
N LYS A 314 -25.47 1.18 16.13
CA LYS A 314 -26.05 1.47 14.81
C LYS A 314 -25.68 2.87 14.29
N ASP A 315 -25.44 3.81 15.20
CA ASP A 315 -25.22 5.23 14.90
C ASP A 315 -23.73 5.53 14.61
N TYR A 316 -22.94 4.49 14.30
CA TYR A 316 -21.51 4.60 13.95
C TYR A 316 -21.24 5.43 12.68
N GLU A 317 -22.27 5.76 11.91
CA GLU A 317 -22.16 6.61 10.71
C GLU A 317 -22.17 8.11 11.04
N ASP A 318 -22.76 8.53 12.18
CA ASP A 318 -22.88 9.94 12.58
C ASP A 318 -21.50 10.58 12.79
N HIS A 319 -20.60 9.86 13.45
CA HIS A 319 -19.19 10.24 13.59
C HIS A 319 -18.32 9.50 12.57
N PHE A 320 -18.69 9.65 11.29
CA PHE A 320 -18.12 9.01 10.11
C PHE A 320 -16.58 8.81 10.17
N TYR A 321 -15.82 9.87 10.47
CA TYR A 321 -14.36 9.83 10.52
C TYR A 321 -13.77 9.05 11.70
N VAL A 322 -14.46 8.99 12.85
CA VAL A 322 -13.93 8.36 14.06
C VAL A 322 -14.33 6.89 14.14
N PHE A 323 -15.54 6.54 13.72
CA PHE A 323 -16.05 5.16 13.84
C PHE A 323 -16.01 4.40 12.50
N LYS A 324 -16.69 4.89 11.45
CA LYS A 324 -16.77 4.20 10.15
C LYS A 324 -15.41 4.08 9.44
N VAL A 325 -14.64 5.17 9.35
CA VAL A 325 -13.29 5.18 8.75
C VAL A 325 -12.31 4.30 9.54
N THR A 326 -12.28 4.43 10.87
CA THR A 326 -11.41 3.61 11.73
C THR A 326 -11.70 2.12 11.59
N ALA A 327 -12.97 1.71 11.57
CA ALA A 327 -13.34 0.32 11.39
C ALA A 327 -12.87 -0.26 10.05
N ILE A 328 -12.97 0.51 8.96
CA ILE A 328 -12.49 0.12 7.62
C ILE A 328 -10.96 -0.08 7.63
N ILE A 329 -10.20 0.82 8.27
CA ILE A 329 -8.74 0.72 8.36
C ILE A 329 -8.31 -0.49 9.21
N ILE A 330 -8.95 -0.72 10.36
CA ILE A 330 -8.66 -1.88 11.23
C ILE A 330 -8.97 -3.20 10.51
N PHE A 331 -10.14 -3.29 9.86
CA PHE A 331 -10.54 -4.46 9.07
C PHE A 331 -9.54 -4.76 7.94
N LEU A 332 -9.16 -3.75 7.16
CA LEU A 332 -8.21 -3.98 6.07
C LEU A 332 -6.82 -4.37 6.59
N GLY A 333 -6.30 -3.71 7.63
CA GLY A 333 -5.00 -4.04 8.19
C GLY A 333 -4.92 -5.48 8.70
N ALA A 334 -6.01 -5.97 9.30
CA ALA A 334 -6.16 -7.37 9.71
C ALA A 334 -6.13 -8.34 8.51
N VAL A 335 -6.92 -8.07 7.47
CA VAL A 335 -6.97 -8.91 6.26
C VAL A 335 -5.65 -8.89 5.50
N ILE A 336 -5.04 -7.72 5.31
CA ILE A 336 -3.77 -7.58 4.60
C ILE A 336 -2.65 -8.34 5.30
N ASN A 337 -2.54 -8.24 6.63
CA ASN A 337 -1.52 -8.99 7.36
C ASN A 337 -1.76 -10.51 7.31
N THR A 338 -3.03 -10.94 7.28
CA THR A 338 -3.40 -12.35 7.04
C THR A 338 -3.02 -12.82 5.62
N LEU A 339 -3.21 -11.99 4.60
CA LEU A 339 -2.80 -12.28 3.22
C LEU A 339 -1.27 -12.26 3.03
N TYR A 340 -0.54 -11.51 3.86
CA TYR A 340 0.92 -11.62 3.97
C TYR A 340 1.35 -12.93 4.63
N TYR A 341 0.69 -13.37 5.71
CA TYR A 341 0.97 -14.67 6.33
C TYR A 341 0.79 -15.83 5.34
N PHE A 342 -0.27 -15.80 4.51
CA PHE A 342 -0.50 -16.81 3.48
C PHE A 342 0.47 -16.75 2.28
N GLY A 343 1.27 -15.69 2.11
CA GLY A 343 2.17 -15.53 0.98
C GLY A 343 1.54 -14.94 -0.29
N SER A 344 0.22 -14.70 -0.29
CA SER A 344 -0.55 -14.24 -1.46
C SER A 344 -0.14 -12.83 -1.90
N MET A 345 0.03 -11.91 -0.94
CA MET A 345 0.46 -10.55 -1.24
C MET A 345 1.90 -10.50 -1.79
N GLN A 346 2.81 -11.30 -1.23
CA GLN A 346 4.19 -11.41 -1.72
C GLN A 346 4.24 -11.96 -3.15
N TYR A 347 3.35 -12.89 -3.51
CA TYR A 347 3.24 -13.37 -4.89
C TYR A 347 2.81 -12.24 -5.84
N ILE A 348 1.67 -11.60 -5.56
CA ILE A 348 1.09 -10.56 -6.45
C ILE A 348 2.05 -9.37 -6.58
N ILE A 349 2.49 -8.82 -5.44
CA ILE A 349 3.41 -7.68 -5.40
C ILE A 349 4.76 -8.06 -6.02
N GLY A 350 5.26 -9.28 -5.78
CA GLY A 350 6.49 -9.78 -6.40
C GLY A 350 6.42 -9.85 -7.93
N LYS A 351 5.26 -10.20 -8.52
CA LYS A 351 5.06 -10.18 -9.98
C LYS A 351 5.04 -8.76 -10.54
N ILE A 352 4.32 -7.85 -9.91
CA ILE A 352 4.24 -6.44 -10.33
C ILE A 352 5.61 -5.78 -10.19
N ALA A 353 6.31 -6.02 -9.07
CA ALA A 353 7.67 -5.54 -8.82
C ALA A 353 8.66 -6.05 -9.86
N TRP A 354 8.61 -7.34 -10.22
CA TRP A 354 9.44 -7.91 -11.27
C TRP A 354 9.18 -7.25 -12.64
N LEU A 355 7.91 -7.03 -12.99
CA LEU A 355 7.53 -6.34 -14.23
C LEU A 355 8.08 -4.91 -14.25
N MET A 356 7.84 -4.14 -13.19
CA MET A 356 8.37 -2.78 -13.03
C MET A 356 9.90 -2.76 -13.09
N GLN A 357 10.58 -3.68 -12.41
CA GLN A 357 12.04 -3.78 -12.41
C GLN A 357 12.59 -4.02 -13.84
N LYS A 358 11.94 -4.91 -14.62
CA LYS A 358 12.33 -5.21 -16.00
C LYS A 358 12.10 -4.05 -16.96
N CYS A 359 10.97 -3.35 -16.84
CA CYS A 359 10.68 -2.18 -17.67
C CYS A 359 11.60 -0.98 -17.33
N LEU A 360 11.81 -0.72 -16.04
CA LEU A 360 12.40 0.54 -15.55
C LEU A 360 13.91 0.46 -15.27
N ASN A 361 14.49 -0.74 -15.14
CA ASN A 361 15.88 -0.96 -14.72
C ASN A 361 16.20 -0.31 -13.35
N THR A 362 15.21 -0.37 -12.46
CA THR A 362 15.24 -0.01 -11.04
C THR A 362 15.76 -1.17 -10.19
N THR A 363 16.00 -0.93 -8.90
CA THR A 363 16.48 -1.97 -7.97
C THR A 363 15.32 -2.82 -7.46
N ALA A 364 15.61 -3.98 -6.85
CA ALA A 364 14.55 -4.91 -6.46
C ALA A 364 13.74 -4.36 -5.27
N ALA A 365 14.39 -3.74 -4.29
CA ALA A 365 13.72 -3.19 -3.12
C ALA A 365 12.78 -2.01 -3.46
N GLU A 366 13.24 -1.05 -4.26
CA GLU A 366 12.41 0.10 -4.63
C GLU A 366 11.24 -0.30 -5.54
N SER A 367 11.44 -1.29 -6.42
CA SER A 367 10.38 -1.83 -7.27
C SER A 367 9.35 -2.63 -6.46
N LEU A 368 9.79 -3.38 -5.45
CA LEU A 368 8.90 -4.10 -4.53
C LEU A 368 8.06 -3.13 -3.69
N ASN A 369 8.68 -2.11 -3.12
CA ASN A 369 7.97 -1.08 -2.35
C ASN A 369 7.01 -0.25 -3.23
N ALA A 370 7.39 0.10 -4.46
CA ALA A 370 6.50 0.83 -5.37
C ALA A 370 5.29 -0.04 -5.81
N ALA A 371 5.51 -1.34 -6.06
CA ALA A 371 4.42 -2.28 -6.34
C ALA A 371 3.52 -2.53 -5.11
N ALA A 372 4.08 -2.54 -3.90
CA ALA A 372 3.31 -2.68 -2.66
C ALA A 372 2.38 -1.48 -2.44
N ASN A 373 2.91 -0.27 -2.65
CA ASN A 373 2.20 1.00 -2.49
C ASN A 373 0.95 1.16 -3.38
N ILE A 374 0.72 0.28 -4.37
CA ILE A 374 -0.55 0.21 -5.11
C ILE A 374 -1.72 -0.25 -4.21
N PHE A 375 -1.44 -1.10 -3.23
CA PHE A 375 -2.43 -1.78 -2.38
C PHE A 375 -2.37 -1.32 -0.92
N VAL A 376 -1.16 -1.23 -0.36
CA VAL A 376 -0.89 -0.87 1.03
C VAL A 376 -0.40 0.57 1.17
N GLY A 377 -0.61 1.16 2.35
CA GLY A 377 -0.24 2.54 2.61
C GLY A 377 1.27 2.78 2.75
N MET A 378 1.64 4.05 2.74
CA MET A 378 3.04 4.53 2.88
C MET A 378 3.77 4.09 4.16
N SER A 379 3.04 3.74 5.23
CA SER A 379 3.57 3.18 6.47
C SER A 379 3.71 1.65 6.44
N GLU A 380 2.96 0.98 5.57
CA GLU A 380 2.85 -0.48 5.49
C GLU A 380 3.75 -1.05 4.39
N ALA A 381 3.81 -0.42 3.22
CA ALA A 381 4.65 -0.82 2.11
C ALA A 381 6.15 -1.03 2.49
N PRO A 382 6.77 -0.19 3.35
CA PRO A 382 8.16 -0.40 3.74
C PRO A 382 8.38 -1.64 4.62
N LEU A 383 7.35 -2.22 5.25
CA LEU A 383 7.48 -3.49 6.00
C LEU A 383 7.97 -4.62 5.09
N MET A 384 7.54 -4.64 3.83
CA MET A 384 7.96 -5.64 2.84
C MET A 384 9.46 -5.61 2.51
N ILE A 385 10.13 -4.49 2.79
CA ILE A 385 11.55 -4.28 2.54
C ILE A 385 12.32 -3.91 3.81
N MET A 386 11.71 -4.07 5.00
CA MET A 386 12.28 -3.62 6.28
C MET A 386 13.73 -4.07 6.51
N PRO A 387 14.13 -5.33 6.24
CA PRO A 387 15.53 -5.76 6.39
C PRO A 387 16.52 -5.06 5.43
N LEU A 388 16.02 -4.44 4.36
CA LEU A 388 16.83 -3.79 3.31
C LEU A 388 17.00 -2.28 3.56
N ILE A 389 16.06 -1.62 4.23
CA ILE A 389 16.07 -0.17 4.50
C ILE A 389 17.42 0.32 5.08
N PRO A 390 18.06 -0.36 6.06
CA PRO A 390 19.40 0.01 6.54
C PRO A 390 20.47 0.09 5.45
N ASN A 391 20.38 -0.77 4.44
CA ASN A 391 21.39 -0.99 3.39
C ASN A 391 21.08 -0.28 2.06
N MET A 392 19.89 0.32 1.91
CA MET A 392 19.48 1.03 0.70
C MET A 392 20.29 2.31 0.45
N THR A 393 20.47 2.70 -0.82
CA THR A 393 21.07 3.99 -1.19
C THR A 393 20.14 5.16 -0.83
N THR A 394 20.65 6.40 -0.91
CA THR A 394 19.82 7.59 -0.72
C THR A 394 18.77 7.77 -1.81
N SER A 395 19.05 7.34 -3.04
CA SER A 395 18.09 7.36 -4.16
C SER A 395 17.01 6.29 -4.00
N GLU A 396 17.37 5.10 -3.50
CA GLU A 396 16.40 4.05 -3.15
C GLU A 396 15.47 4.47 -2.00
N LEU A 397 15.99 5.04 -0.91
CA LEU A 397 15.15 5.57 0.18
C LEU A 397 14.25 6.73 -0.27
N HIS A 398 14.73 7.55 -1.21
CA HIS A 398 13.91 8.60 -1.83
C HIS A 398 12.79 8.01 -2.69
N ALA A 399 13.05 6.92 -3.43
CA ALA A 399 12.04 6.19 -4.18
C ALA A 399 10.99 5.53 -3.27
N VAL A 400 11.39 5.06 -2.08
CA VAL A 400 10.45 4.56 -1.06
C VAL A 400 9.49 5.66 -0.60
N LEU A 401 10.02 6.83 -0.27
CA LEU A 401 9.24 7.99 0.17
C LEU A 401 8.33 8.54 -0.93
N VAL A 402 8.86 8.77 -2.15
CA VAL A 402 8.06 9.24 -3.29
C VAL A 402 6.96 8.22 -3.63
N GLY A 403 7.26 6.92 -3.58
CA GLY A 403 6.27 5.85 -3.76
C GLY A 403 5.10 5.98 -2.79
N GLY A 404 5.38 6.11 -1.49
CA GLY A 404 4.36 6.26 -0.47
C GLY A 404 3.55 7.56 -0.57
N PHE A 405 4.18 8.68 -0.93
CA PHE A 405 3.46 9.95 -1.11
C PHE A 405 2.64 10.00 -2.40
N ALA A 406 3.04 9.26 -3.43
CA ALA A 406 2.39 9.29 -4.75
C ALA A 406 1.12 8.43 -4.84
N THR A 407 1.03 7.35 -4.07
CA THR A 407 -0.09 6.40 -4.12
C THR A 407 -1.04 6.57 -2.93
N MET A 408 -2.11 5.78 -2.92
CA MET A 408 -3.06 5.70 -1.81
C MET A 408 -3.28 4.25 -1.39
N ALA A 409 -3.50 4.05 -0.09
CA ALA A 409 -3.84 2.76 0.49
C ALA A 409 -5.24 2.32 0.06
N GLY A 410 -5.43 1.01 -0.16
CA GLY A 410 -6.74 0.43 -0.48
C GLY A 410 -7.82 0.65 0.60
N SER A 411 -7.42 0.87 1.86
CA SER A 411 -8.32 1.14 2.99
C SER A 411 -9.04 2.47 2.83
N ILE A 412 -8.33 3.46 2.33
CA ILE A 412 -8.78 4.84 2.25
C ILE A 412 -9.56 5.08 0.94
N LEU A 413 -9.35 4.22 -0.06
CA LEU A 413 -10.05 4.23 -1.34
C LEU A 413 -11.59 4.23 -1.18
N ALA A 414 -12.17 3.36 -0.34
CA ALA A 414 -13.62 3.31 -0.13
C ALA A 414 -14.20 4.60 0.46
N ILE A 415 -13.42 5.30 1.28
CA ILE A 415 -13.85 6.53 1.94
C ILE A 415 -14.09 7.60 0.89
N PHE A 416 -13.15 7.79 -0.04
CA PHE A 416 -13.32 8.73 -1.14
C PHE A 416 -14.42 8.29 -2.11
N ILE A 417 -14.59 6.98 -2.35
CA ILE A 417 -15.74 6.48 -3.13
C ILE A 417 -17.06 6.86 -2.46
N SER A 418 -17.17 6.76 -1.12
CA SER A 418 -18.38 7.17 -0.37
C SER A 418 -18.62 8.69 -0.39
N PHE A 419 -17.57 9.51 -0.54
CA PHE A 419 -17.72 10.95 -0.81
C PHE A 419 -18.27 11.24 -2.22
N GLY A 420 -18.36 10.25 -3.10
CA GLY A 420 -18.85 10.36 -4.48
C GLY A 420 -17.74 10.40 -5.53
N VAL A 421 -16.50 10.05 -5.16
CA VAL A 421 -15.37 10.00 -6.10
C VAL A 421 -15.46 8.72 -6.94
N PRO A 422 -15.29 8.78 -8.28
CA PRO A 422 -15.55 7.62 -9.13
C PRO A 422 -14.47 6.53 -8.96
N ALA A 423 -14.90 5.35 -8.50
CA ALA A 423 -14.03 4.26 -8.05
C ALA A 423 -13.05 3.74 -9.13
N ASN A 424 -13.52 3.65 -10.37
CA ASN A 424 -12.71 3.25 -11.54
C ASN A 424 -11.49 4.17 -11.74
N HIS A 425 -11.68 5.49 -11.68
CA HIS A 425 -10.61 6.48 -11.80
C HIS A 425 -9.68 6.46 -10.60
N LEU A 426 -10.21 6.27 -9.40
CA LEU A 426 -9.42 6.26 -8.16
C LEU A 426 -8.47 5.04 -8.08
N ILE A 427 -8.95 3.84 -8.47
CA ILE A 427 -8.12 2.63 -8.56
C ILE A 427 -7.08 2.78 -9.67
N ALA A 428 -7.49 3.32 -10.83
CA ALA A 428 -6.58 3.59 -11.93
C ALA A 428 -5.43 4.53 -11.51
N ALA A 429 -5.76 5.58 -10.75
CA ALA A 429 -4.80 6.55 -10.25
C ALA A 429 -3.71 5.88 -9.38
N SER A 430 -4.09 5.02 -8.44
CA SER A 430 -3.12 4.30 -7.59
C SER A 430 -2.19 3.38 -8.40
N VAL A 431 -2.75 2.56 -9.32
CA VAL A 431 -1.98 1.65 -10.18
C VAL A 431 -1.03 2.42 -11.11
N MET A 432 -1.48 3.55 -11.68
CA MET A 432 -0.69 4.40 -12.56
C MET A 432 0.38 5.21 -11.82
N ALA A 433 0.15 5.55 -10.55
CA ALA A 433 1.09 6.33 -9.75
C ALA A 433 2.38 5.54 -9.44
N ALA A 434 2.31 4.23 -9.23
CA ALA A 434 3.47 3.40 -8.89
C ALA A 434 4.66 3.47 -9.88
N PRO A 435 4.49 3.29 -11.22
CA PRO A 435 5.59 3.47 -12.17
C PRO A 435 6.04 4.94 -12.25
N SER A 436 5.11 5.89 -12.22
CA SER A 436 5.40 7.33 -12.25
C SER A 436 6.23 7.78 -11.04
N ALA A 437 5.98 7.22 -9.86
CA ALA A 437 6.70 7.48 -8.62
C ALA A 437 8.16 7.09 -8.72
N LEU A 438 8.48 5.94 -9.32
CA LEU A 438 9.86 5.58 -9.63
C LEU A 438 10.49 6.52 -10.67
N GLY A 439 9.72 6.99 -11.65
CA GLY A 439 10.13 8.00 -12.61
C GLY A 439 10.55 9.32 -11.95
N PHE A 440 9.65 9.95 -11.21
CA PHE A 440 9.95 11.20 -10.49
C PHE A 440 10.99 11.02 -9.38
N ALA A 441 11.02 9.87 -8.68
CA ALA A 441 12.06 9.60 -7.70
C ALA A 441 13.47 9.58 -8.33
N LYS A 442 13.64 8.92 -9.47
CA LYS A 442 14.92 8.83 -10.19
C LYS A 442 15.21 10.07 -11.05
N LEU A 443 14.22 10.92 -11.33
CA LEU A 443 14.40 12.25 -11.91
C LEU A 443 14.93 13.25 -10.86
N LEU A 444 14.25 13.36 -9.71
CA LEU A 444 14.57 14.32 -8.65
C LEU A 444 15.82 13.93 -7.83
N LEU A 445 16.05 12.64 -7.59
CA LEU A 445 17.26 12.14 -6.94
C LEU A 445 17.81 10.90 -7.68
N PRO A 446 18.57 11.10 -8.77
CA PRO A 446 19.13 10.00 -9.55
C PRO A 446 20.06 9.09 -8.74
N GLU A 447 20.22 7.86 -9.20
CA GLU A 447 21.07 6.86 -8.55
C GLU A 447 22.57 7.19 -8.75
N THR A 448 23.28 7.44 -7.66
CA THR A 448 24.73 7.74 -7.68
C THR A 448 25.61 6.62 -7.12
N HIS A 449 25.02 5.64 -6.43
CA HIS A 449 25.75 4.54 -5.79
C HIS A 449 25.31 3.19 -6.34
N LYS A 450 26.19 2.19 -6.30
CA LYS A 450 25.82 0.81 -6.63
C LYS A 450 24.96 0.24 -5.51
N SER A 451 23.70 -0.07 -5.82
CA SER A 451 22.77 -0.70 -4.87
C SER A 451 23.24 -2.08 -4.44
N LYS A 452 22.92 -2.43 -3.20
CA LYS A 452 23.08 -3.76 -2.61
C LYS A 452 21.80 -4.62 -2.70
N THR A 453 20.66 -4.05 -3.13
CA THR A 453 19.34 -4.71 -3.10
C THR A 453 19.05 -5.49 -4.39
N SER A 454 19.81 -6.56 -4.62
CA SER A 454 19.55 -7.50 -5.72
C SER A 454 18.27 -8.32 -5.47
N TRP A 455 17.66 -8.85 -6.52
CA TRP A 455 16.49 -9.73 -6.44
C TRP A 455 16.77 -11.01 -5.61
N GLU A 456 18.01 -11.48 -5.61
CA GLU A 456 18.45 -12.61 -4.79
C GLU A 456 18.36 -12.30 -3.29
N VAL A 457 18.71 -11.07 -2.89
CA VAL A 457 18.60 -10.61 -1.50
C VAL A 457 17.13 -10.48 -1.10
N VAL A 458 16.28 -9.94 -1.98
CA VAL A 458 14.82 -9.86 -1.79
C VAL A 458 14.19 -11.25 -1.63
N LYS A 459 14.60 -12.23 -2.45
CA LYS A 459 14.07 -13.59 -2.40
C LYS A 459 14.42 -14.31 -1.08
N ASN A 460 15.57 -13.98 -0.50
CA ASN A 460 16.10 -14.61 0.71
C ASN A 460 15.76 -13.83 2.00
N MET A 461 14.84 -12.87 1.96
CA MET A 461 14.42 -12.15 3.18
C MET A 461 13.70 -13.08 4.16
N PRO A 462 13.91 -12.89 5.48
CA PRO A 462 13.15 -13.61 6.50
C PRO A 462 11.66 -13.29 6.35
N ARG A 463 10.82 -14.30 6.58
CA ARG A 463 9.36 -14.11 6.65
C ARG A 463 9.00 -13.42 7.97
N PRO A 464 7.90 -12.66 8.02
CA PRO A 464 7.44 -12.09 9.27
C PRO A 464 7.08 -13.23 10.26
N PRO A 465 7.28 -13.03 11.57
CA PRO A 465 7.40 -14.12 12.55
C PRO A 465 6.06 -14.71 13.03
N GLN A 466 4.94 -14.44 12.36
CA GLN A 466 3.64 -14.92 12.86
C GLN A 466 3.52 -16.45 12.80
N HIS A 467 2.96 -17.03 13.84
CA HIS A 467 2.86 -18.48 13.99
C HIS A 467 1.64 -19.04 13.25
N ASN A 468 0.52 -18.32 13.27
CA ASN A 468 -0.74 -18.75 12.67
C ASN A 468 -1.54 -17.58 12.03
N ALA A 469 -2.58 -17.91 11.27
CA ALA A 469 -3.37 -16.91 10.55
C ALA A 469 -4.20 -15.99 11.47
N ILE A 470 -4.56 -16.43 12.67
CA ILE A 470 -5.31 -15.62 13.65
C ILE A 470 -4.36 -14.62 14.32
N ASP A 471 -3.16 -15.05 14.70
CA ASP A 471 -2.07 -14.20 15.16
C ASP A 471 -1.73 -13.11 14.12
N ALA A 472 -1.61 -13.48 12.83
CA ALA A 472 -1.48 -12.50 11.75
C ALA A 472 -2.66 -11.52 11.66
N LEU A 473 -3.90 -12.00 11.81
CA LEU A 473 -5.10 -11.14 11.80
C LEU A 473 -5.10 -10.15 12.97
N MET A 474 -4.84 -10.62 14.19
CA MET A 474 -4.80 -9.81 15.41
C MET A 474 -3.65 -8.79 15.39
N THR A 475 -2.45 -9.22 14.97
CA THR A 475 -1.29 -8.34 14.80
C THR A 475 -1.56 -7.25 13.75
N GLY A 476 -2.28 -7.58 12.66
CA GLY A 476 -2.70 -6.62 11.64
C GLY A 476 -3.69 -5.59 12.19
N ALA A 477 -4.74 -6.05 12.88
CA ALA A 477 -5.73 -5.18 13.53
C ALA A 477 -5.08 -4.22 14.55
N GLY A 478 -4.22 -4.74 15.44
CA GLY A 478 -3.53 -3.93 16.45
C GLY A 478 -2.53 -2.93 15.86
N SER A 479 -1.91 -3.25 14.72
CA SER A 479 -1.04 -2.32 13.99
C SER A 479 -1.84 -1.21 13.32
N ALA A 480 -2.98 -1.55 12.71
CA ALA A 480 -3.90 -0.60 12.10
C ALA A 480 -4.55 0.36 13.11
N LEU A 481 -4.89 -0.11 14.32
CA LEU A 481 -5.42 0.74 15.38
C LEU A 481 -4.44 1.87 15.76
N LYS A 482 -3.13 1.58 15.83
CA LYS A 482 -2.09 2.60 16.06
C LYS A 482 -2.06 3.64 14.94
N ILE A 483 -2.21 3.22 13.68
CA ILE A 483 -2.29 4.10 12.52
C ILE A 483 -3.54 4.99 12.60
N CYS A 484 -4.69 4.45 13.01
CA CYS A 484 -5.93 5.23 13.21
C CYS A 484 -5.75 6.32 14.28
N GLY A 485 -5.08 6.00 15.39
CA GLY A 485 -4.76 6.98 16.44
C GLY A 485 -3.93 8.16 15.91
N TYR A 486 -2.88 7.89 15.11
CA TYR A 486 -2.12 8.95 14.45
C TYR A 486 -2.95 9.75 13.44
N LEU A 487 -3.83 9.09 12.68
CA LEU A 487 -4.69 9.75 11.70
C LEU A 487 -5.67 10.71 12.38
N ILE A 488 -6.38 10.28 13.43
CA ILE A 488 -7.32 11.12 14.18
C ILE A 488 -6.59 12.31 14.83
N ALA A 489 -5.47 12.07 15.51
CA ALA A 489 -4.68 13.13 16.15
C ALA A 489 -4.19 14.18 15.14
N ASN A 490 -3.72 13.73 13.97
CA ASN A 490 -3.31 14.62 12.89
C ASN A 490 -4.49 15.41 12.30
N LEU A 491 -5.65 14.78 12.06
CA LEU A 491 -6.83 15.48 11.55
C LEU A 491 -7.25 16.62 12.50
N ILE A 492 -7.35 16.34 13.80
CA ILE A 492 -7.71 17.35 14.81
C ILE A 492 -6.70 18.51 14.81
N ALA A 493 -5.40 18.21 14.85
CA ALA A 493 -4.35 19.22 14.89
C ALA A 493 -4.32 20.07 13.61
N PHE A 494 -4.31 19.45 12.43
CA PHE A 494 -4.20 20.16 11.15
C PHE A 494 -5.47 20.96 10.80
N ILE A 495 -6.67 20.45 11.06
CA ILE A 495 -7.92 21.21 10.85
C ILE A 495 -7.96 22.43 11.79
N GLY A 496 -7.59 22.26 13.06
CA GLY A 496 -7.49 23.36 14.02
C GLY A 496 -6.50 24.44 13.58
N VAL A 497 -5.31 24.03 13.11
CA VAL A 497 -4.28 24.96 12.58
C VAL A 497 -4.74 25.65 11.30
N LEU A 498 -5.40 24.96 10.36
CA LEU A 498 -5.92 25.62 9.14
C LEU A 498 -7.02 26.62 9.48
N ASN A 499 -7.99 26.29 10.33
CA ASN A 499 -9.02 27.24 10.73
C ASN A 499 -8.41 28.46 11.45
N PHE A 500 -7.40 28.25 12.29
CA PHE A 500 -6.64 29.34 12.91
C PHE A 500 -5.93 30.22 11.87
N LEU A 501 -5.29 29.63 10.84
CA LEU A 501 -4.65 30.36 9.75
C LEU A 501 -5.65 31.11 8.87
N ASP A 502 -6.78 30.48 8.52
CA ASP A 502 -7.86 31.12 7.76
C ASP A 502 -8.42 32.33 8.51
N VAL A 503 -8.76 32.20 9.80
CA VAL A 503 -9.25 33.31 10.63
C VAL A 503 -8.19 34.41 10.78
N THR A 504 -6.93 34.05 11.02
CA THR A 504 -5.83 35.02 11.18
C THR A 504 -5.56 35.81 9.90
N ILE A 505 -5.55 35.13 8.75
CA ILE A 505 -5.33 35.77 7.45
C ILE A 505 -6.54 36.60 7.03
N SER A 506 -7.77 36.10 7.25
CA SER A 506 -8.99 36.88 7.01
C SER A 506 -9.02 38.14 7.87
N TRP A 507 -8.59 38.07 9.14
CA TRP A 507 -8.46 39.22 10.01
C TRP A 507 -7.43 40.24 9.48
N LEU A 508 -6.24 39.79 9.08
CA LEU A 508 -5.20 40.65 8.49
C LEU A 508 -5.67 41.35 7.21
N PHE A 509 -6.32 40.65 6.28
CA PHE A 509 -6.76 41.24 5.02
C PHE A 509 -8.04 42.07 5.16
N ASN A 510 -8.90 41.79 6.15
CA ASN A 510 -10.01 42.67 6.51
C ASN A 510 -9.54 44.07 6.97
N MET A 511 -8.34 44.20 7.56
CA MET A 511 -7.72 45.51 7.84
C MET A 511 -7.42 46.33 6.59
N VAL A 512 -7.37 45.70 5.41
CA VAL A 512 -7.15 46.33 4.08
C VAL A 512 -8.42 46.23 3.22
N HIS A 513 -9.59 46.02 3.84
CA HIS A 513 -10.90 45.88 3.19
C HIS A 513 -11.03 44.71 2.20
N HIS A 514 -10.24 43.64 2.38
CA HIS A 514 -10.29 42.41 1.58
C HIS A 514 -10.70 41.17 2.42
N PRO A 515 -11.91 41.13 3.01
CA PRO A 515 -12.36 40.02 3.87
C PRO A 515 -12.49 38.67 3.15
N GLU A 516 -12.49 38.65 1.81
CA GLU A 516 -12.52 37.45 0.98
C GLU A 516 -11.19 36.65 0.98
N VAL A 517 -10.09 37.27 1.43
CA VAL A 517 -8.76 36.65 1.40
C VAL A 517 -8.51 35.85 2.69
N ASN A 518 -8.65 34.54 2.61
CA ASN A 518 -8.29 33.58 3.65
C ASN A 518 -7.07 32.72 3.24
N PHE A 519 -6.61 31.82 4.11
CA PHE A 519 -5.46 30.96 3.84
C PHE A 519 -5.72 30.03 2.66
N GLN A 520 -6.92 29.46 2.56
CA GLN A 520 -7.32 28.62 1.43
C GLN A 520 -7.30 29.38 0.09
N TYR A 521 -7.65 30.67 0.07
CA TYR A 521 -7.56 31.52 -1.12
C TYR A 521 -6.11 31.78 -1.54
N LEU A 522 -5.21 32.05 -0.58
CA LEU A 522 -3.78 32.19 -0.85
C LEU A 522 -3.16 30.87 -1.38
N LEU A 523 -3.57 29.72 -0.85
CA LEU A 523 -3.21 28.41 -1.42
C LEU A 523 -3.77 28.26 -2.84
N GLY A 524 -5.01 28.70 -3.08
CA GLY A 524 -5.62 28.76 -4.42
C GLY A 524 -4.77 29.56 -5.41
N LEU A 525 -4.26 30.73 -5.03
CA LEU A 525 -3.36 31.51 -5.87
C LEU A 525 -2.01 30.82 -6.09
N LEU A 526 -1.40 30.25 -5.03
CA LEU A 526 -0.12 29.55 -5.10
C LEU A 526 -0.16 28.33 -6.05
N PHE A 527 -1.24 27.57 -6.02
CA PHE A 527 -1.41 26.38 -6.86
C PHE A 527 -2.12 26.64 -8.20
N TYR A 528 -2.54 27.88 -8.48
CA TYR A 528 -3.23 28.25 -9.72
C TYR A 528 -2.44 27.87 -11.00
N PRO A 529 -1.11 28.10 -11.09
CA PRO A 529 -0.34 27.68 -12.26
C PRO A 529 -0.36 26.16 -12.47
N PHE A 530 -0.39 25.39 -11.37
CA PHE A 530 -0.43 23.93 -11.43
C PHE A 530 -1.79 23.42 -11.93
N ALA A 531 -2.90 24.05 -11.52
CA ALA A 531 -4.24 23.73 -12.05
C ALA A 531 -4.34 24.02 -13.57
N VAL A 532 -3.78 25.13 -14.04
CA VAL A 532 -3.75 25.47 -15.48
C VAL A 532 -2.95 24.43 -16.28
N ILE A 533 -1.72 24.10 -15.87
CA ILE A 533 -0.86 23.20 -16.69
C ILE A 533 -1.39 21.76 -16.77
N ILE A 534 -2.08 21.24 -15.75
CA ILE A 534 -2.68 19.89 -15.83
C ILE A 534 -3.90 19.83 -16.77
N GLY A 535 -4.38 20.98 -17.25
CA GLY A 535 -5.44 21.11 -18.27
C GLY A 535 -6.83 21.37 -17.73
N ILE A 536 -6.96 21.93 -16.52
CA ILE A 536 -8.25 22.37 -15.98
C ILE A 536 -8.70 23.65 -16.73
N PRO A 537 -9.98 23.80 -17.09
CA PRO A 537 -10.51 25.02 -17.69
C PRO A 537 -10.33 26.24 -16.77
N PHE A 538 -9.98 27.40 -17.33
CA PHE A 538 -9.70 28.62 -16.55
C PHE A 538 -10.78 29.02 -15.53
N ARG A 539 -12.07 28.75 -15.84
CA ARG A 539 -13.22 28.97 -14.95
C ARG A 539 -13.22 28.10 -13.68
N ASP A 540 -12.62 26.91 -13.77
CA ASP A 540 -12.52 25.94 -12.68
C ASP A 540 -11.18 26.06 -11.93
N CYS A 541 -10.16 26.67 -12.53
CA CYS A 541 -8.78 26.66 -12.04
C CYS A 541 -8.60 27.16 -10.60
N LEU A 542 -9.31 28.21 -10.18
CA LEU A 542 -9.16 28.77 -8.82
C LEU A 542 -9.73 27.84 -7.73
N LEU A 543 -10.86 27.19 -8.00
CA LEU A 543 -11.45 26.20 -7.09
C LEU A 543 -10.63 24.91 -7.09
N ALA A 544 -10.16 24.49 -8.26
CA ALA A 544 -9.28 23.34 -8.39
C ALA A 544 -7.93 23.53 -7.67
N SER A 545 -7.30 24.69 -7.81
CA SER A 545 -6.04 25.00 -7.12
C SER A 545 -6.22 25.12 -5.61
N LYS A 546 -7.36 25.64 -5.13
CA LYS A 546 -7.75 25.61 -3.72
C LYS A 546 -7.75 24.17 -3.18
N LEU A 547 -8.39 23.22 -3.88
CA LEU A 547 -8.43 21.81 -3.48
C LEU A 547 -7.04 21.15 -3.51
N ILE A 548 -6.24 21.41 -4.56
CA ILE A 548 -4.84 20.94 -4.64
C ILE A 548 -4.03 21.49 -3.45
N GLY A 549 -4.19 22.77 -3.12
CA GLY A 549 -3.53 23.41 -1.99
C GLY A 549 -3.92 22.83 -0.63
N ILE A 550 -5.23 22.59 -0.40
CA ILE A 550 -5.73 21.90 0.80
C ILE A 550 -5.09 20.50 0.92
N LYS A 551 -4.99 19.75 -0.19
CA LYS A 551 -4.35 18.43 -0.21
C LYS A 551 -2.88 18.48 0.15
N VAL A 552 -2.11 19.44 -0.36
CA VAL A 552 -0.67 19.57 -0.02
C VAL A 552 -0.46 20.05 1.43
N SER A 553 -1.24 21.05 1.86
CA SER A 553 -1.05 21.69 3.16
C SER A 553 -1.60 20.88 4.34
N LEU A 554 -2.75 20.21 4.16
CA LEU A 554 -3.36 19.36 5.17
C LEU A 554 -3.28 17.88 4.81
N ASN A 555 -4.21 17.43 3.97
CA ASN A 555 -4.37 16.05 3.54
C ASN A 555 -5.40 15.94 2.41
N GLU A 556 -5.32 14.82 1.71
CA GLU A 556 -6.24 14.39 0.67
C GLU A 556 -7.67 14.14 1.16
N PHE A 557 -7.90 13.76 2.42
CA PHE A 557 -9.26 13.50 2.94
C PHE A 557 -10.16 14.71 2.87
N ILE A 558 -9.71 15.84 3.42
CA ILE A 558 -10.47 17.11 3.43
C ILE A 558 -10.69 17.58 1.99
N ALA A 559 -9.67 17.46 1.13
CA ALA A 559 -9.79 17.84 -0.27
C ALA A 559 -10.80 16.96 -1.05
N TYR A 560 -10.88 15.65 -0.76
CA TYR A 560 -11.87 14.76 -1.36
C TYR A 560 -13.27 14.93 -0.78
N GLU A 561 -13.41 15.29 0.50
CA GLU A 561 -14.71 15.63 1.11
C GLU A 561 -15.29 16.88 0.44
N GLU A 562 -14.49 17.94 0.30
CA GLU A 562 -14.89 19.17 -0.40
C GLU A 562 -15.20 18.92 -1.88
N LEU A 563 -14.37 18.14 -2.59
CA LEU A 563 -14.67 17.71 -3.97
C LEU A 563 -15.98 16.92 -4.05
N GLY A 564 -16.27 16.07 -3.06
CA GLY A 564 -17.52 15.32 -2.94
C GLY A 564 -18.73 16.22 -2.76
N LYS A 565 -18.67 17.23 -1.89
CA LYS A 565 -19.72 18.25 -1.71
C LYS A 565 -19.98 19.01 -3.01
N ILE A 566 -18.92 19.51 -3.65
CA ILE A 566 -18.99 20.25 -4.92
C ILE A 566 -19.61 19.38 -6.03
N ARG A 567 -19.25 18.09 -6.09
CA ARG A 567 -19.81 17.15 -7.05
C ARG A 567 -21.30 16.88 -6.79
N ARG A 568 -21.68 16.57 -5.55
CA ARG A 568 -23.09 16.25 -5.21
C ARG A 568 -24.01 17.40 -5.58
N LEU A 569 -23.63 18.63 -5.21
CA LEU A 569 -24.33 19.84 -5.62
C LEU A 569 -24.50 19.91 -7.15
N ARG A 570 -23.43 19.69 -7.92
CA ARG A 570 -23.52 19.67 -9.39
C ARG A 570 -24.47 18.60 -9.91
N ASP A 571 -24.37 17.39 -9.39
CA ASP A 571 -25.18 16.27 -9.85
C ASP A 571 -26.67 16.46 -9.47
N GLU A 572 -26.97 17.11 -8.33
CA GLU A 572 -28.33 17.56 -7.93
C GLU A 572 -28.91 18.63 -8.87
N LEU A 573 -28.13 19.65 -9.24
CA LEU A 573 -28.57 20.71 -10.17
C LEU A 573 -28.86 20.15 -11.58
N ILE A 574 -28.15 19.08 -11.98
CA ILE A 574 -28.40 18.35 -13.24
C ILE A 574 -29.67 17.49 -13.13
N MET A 575 -29.84 16.75 -12.03
CA MET A 575 -31.05 15.94 -11.77
C MET A 575 -32.33 16.79 -11.80
N ASN A 576 -32.27 17.99 -11.22
CA ASN A 576 -33.40 18.92 -11.15
C ASN A 576 -33.69 19.66 -12.48
N GLN A 577 -33.01 19.32 -13.59
CA GLN A 577 -33.08 19.94 -14.93
C GLN A 577 -32.71 21.44 -15.01
N THR A 578 -32.56 22.09 -13.87
CA THR A 578 -32.27 23.52 -13.74
C THR A 578 -30.82 23.89 -14.11
N PHE A 579 -29.90 22.93 -14.27
CA PHE A 579 -28.50 23.19 -14.68
C PHE A 579 -28.36 24.07 -15.94
N SER A 580 -29.25 23.93 -16.93
CA SER A 580 -29.26 24.78 -18.13
C SER A 580 -29.71 26.22 -17.82
N GLU A 581 -30.69 26.38 -16.93
CA GLU A 581 -31.18 27.67 -16.46
C GLU A 581 -30.16 28.39 -15.56
N TYR A 582 -29.43 27.66 -14.72
CA TYR A 582 -28.27 28.17 -13.98
C TYR A 582 -27.15 28.65 -14.92
N LEU A 583 -26.79 27.86 -15.93
CA LEU A 583 -25.79 28.26 -16.95
C LEU A 583 -26.21 29.50 -17.74
N SER A 584 -27.51 29.68 -17.93
CA SER A 584 -28.12 30.84 -18.59
C SER A 584 -28.27 32.05 -17.65
N GLY A 585 -27.98 31.90 -16.35
CA GLY A 585 -28.11 32.96 -15.33
C GLY A 585 -29.54 33.25 -14.88
N ASN A 586 -30.52 32.40 -15.26
CA ASN A 586 -31.94 32.60 -14.92
C ASN A 586 -32.26 32.24 -13.47
N ILE A 587 -31.44 31.42 -12.82
CA ILE A 587 -31.53 31.12 -11.39
C ILE A 587 -30.20 31.54 -10.73
N PRO A 588 -30.21 32.45 -9.75
CA PRO A 588 -29.00 32.77 -9.00
C PRO A 588 -28.63 31.63 -8.05
N LEU A 589 -27.39 31.15 -8.13
CA LEU A 589 -26.79 30.41 -7.01
C LEU A 589 -26.67 31.33 -5.79
N GLN A 590 -26.74 30.75 -4.59
CA GLN A 590 -26.48 31.51 -3.37
C GLN A 590 -25.07 32.10 -3.40
N ALA A 591 -24.91 33.33 -2.89
CA ALA A 591 -23.62 33.99 -2.87
C ALA A 591 -22.62 33.18 -2.04
N GLY A 592 -21.50 32.79 -2.67
CA GLY A 592 -20.44 31.98 -2.06
C GLY A 592 -20.49 30.47 -2.38
N THR A 593 -21.51 29.97 -3.08
CA THR A 593 -21.54 28.55 -3.48
C THR A 593 -20.40 28.21 -4.45
N GLN A 594 -19.55 27.25 -4.09
CA GLN A 594 -18.42 26.81 -4.91
C GLN A 594 -18.83 25.66 -5.84
N MET A 595 -18.60 25.80 -7.15
CA MET A 595 -19.01 24.83 -8.16
C MET A 595 -17.89 24.58 -9.18
N LEU A 596 -17.72 23.32 -9.60
CA LEU A 596 -16.92 22.95 -10.77
C LEU A 596 -17.85 22.77 -11.99
N TRP A 597 -17.57 23.51 -13.05
CA TRP A 597 -18.42 23.61 -14.23
C TRP A 597 -18.24 22.44 -15.21
N ASP A 598 -17.01 21.98 -15.43
CA ASP A 598 -16.70 20.87 -16.35
C ASP A 598 -16.50 19.55 -15.57
N GLU A 599 -17.13 18.47 -16.03
CA GLU A 599 -16.95 17.12 -15.47
C GLU A 599 -15.49 16.66 -15.57
N SER A 600 -14.79 17.07 -16.63
CA SER A 600 -13.35 16.77 -16.77
C SER A 600 -12.53 17.40 -15.65
N SER A 601 -12.93 18.54 -15.08
CA SER A 601 -12.27 19.14 -13.90
C SER A 601 -12.38 18.23 -12.68
N ILE A 602 -13.55 17.62 -12.44
CA ILE A 602 -13.78 16.66 -11.35
C ILE A 602 -12.89 15.43 -11.53
N ILE A 603 -12.75 14.93 -12.76
CA ILE A 603 -11.92 13.76 -13.06
C ILE A 603 -10.43 14.10 -12.96
N ILE A 604 -9.97 15.22 -13.53
CA ILE A 604 -8.57 15.67 -13.40
C ILE A 604 -8.21 15.88 -11.92
N LEU A 605 -9.10 16.48 -11.12
CA LEU A 605 -8.94 16.60 -9.67
C LEU A 605 -8.92 15.24 -8.96
N THR A 606 -9.75 14.28 -9.38
CA THR A 606 -9.73 12.91 -8.84
C THR A 606 -8.34 12.27 -8.94
N TYR A 607 -7.58 12.56 -10.02
CA TYR A 607 -6.19 12.12 -10.16
C TYR A 607 -5.18 13.05 -9.44
N ALA A 608 -5.41 14.36 -9.39
CA ALA A 608 -4.49 15.34 -8.76
C ALA A 608 -4.48 15.26 -7.22
N LEU A 609 -5.63 14.94 -6.62
CA LEU A 609 -5.79 14.70 -5.19
C LEU A 609 -5.35 13.29 -4.78
N CYS A 610 -5.20 12.36 -5.72
CA CYS A 610 -4.76 10.99 -5.45
C CYS A 610 -3.28 10.96 -5.04
N GLY A 611 -3.04 10.74 -3.75
CA GLY A 611 -1.73 10.47 -3.17
C GLY A 611 -1.51 11.15 -1.83
N PHE A 612 -0.86 10.46 -0.88
CA PHE A 612 -0.54 10.95 0.47
C PHE A 612 0.53 12.06 0.52
N ALA A 613 0.68 12.87 -0.53
CA ALA A 613 1.72 13.89 -0.64
C ALA A 613 1.34 15.18 0.11
N ASN A 614 1.30 15.11 1.44
CA ASN A 614 1.00 16.22 2.34
C ASN A 614 2.01 16.34 3.50
N PHE A 615 2.02 17.47 4.23
CA PHE A 615 2.98 17.70 5.32
C PHE A 615 2.80 16.74 6.52
N GLY A 616 1.57 16.35 6.86
CA GLY A 616 1.30 15.39 7.95
C GLY A 616 1.86 14.00 7.64
N SER A 617 1.60 13.50 6.43
CA SER A 617 2.20 12.28 5.86
C SER A 617 3.71 12.33 5.86
N MET A 618 4.34 13.47 5.55
CA MET A 618 5.80 13.59 5.67
C MET A 618 6.29 13.27 7.10
N GLY A 619 5.56 13.71 8.13
CA GLY A 619 5.82 13.34 9.53
C GLY A 619 5.65 11.83 9.78
N ILE A 620 4.54 11.24 9.32
CA ILE A 620 4.26 9.80 9.47
C ILE A 620 5.36 8.95 8.81
N ALA A 621 5.74 9.26 7.57
CA ALA A 621 6.80 8.53 6.85
C ALA A 621 8.14 8.57 7.59
N LEU A 622 8.50 9.74 8.13
CA LEU A 622 9.74 9.92 8.90
C LEU A 622 9.71 9.19 10.25
N ALA A 623 8.55 9.09 10.89
CA ALA A 623 8.36 8.29 12.10
C ALA A 623 8.52 6.79 11.78
N THR A 624 7.75 6.26 10.82
CA THR A 624 7.76 4.85 10.45
C THR A 624 9.14 4.38 9.96
N LEU A 625 9.73 5.05 8.97
CA LEU A 625 11.06 4.68 8.46
C LEU A 625 12.17 4.95 9.48
N GLY A 626 11.95 5.91 10.40
CA GLY A 626 12.84 6.18 11.52
C GLY A 626 12.89 5.06 12.57
N VAL A 627 11.79 4.31 12.75
CA VAL A 627 11.75 3.09 13.57
C VAL A 627 12.45 1.92 12.86
N PHE A 628 12.23 1.75 11.55
CA PHE A 628 12.82 0.64 10.80
C PHE A 628 14.34 0.79 10.54
N ALA A 629 14.84 2.04 10.47
CA ALA A 629 16.26 2.31 10.35
C ALA A 629 16.67 3.59 11.12
N PRO A 630 16.80 3.52 12.46
CA PRO A 630 17.17 4.67 13.30
C PRO A 630 18.47 5.36 12.86
N GLN A 631 19.47 4.57 12.45
CA GLN A 631 20.75 5.02 11.91
C GLN A 631 20.63 5.78 10.56
N ARG A 632 19.48 5.70 9.88
CA ARG A 632 19.20 6.43 8.63
C ARG A 632 18.29 7.66 8.83
N LYS A 633 17.79 7.93 10.04
CA LYS A 633 16.86 9.05 10.35
C LYS A 633 17.34 10.40 9.81
N ARG A 634 18.62 10.75 10.00
CA ARG A 634 19.21 12.01 9.48
C ARG A 634 19.24 12.09 7.94
N ALA A 635 19.37 10.96 7.25
CA ALA A 635 19.31 10.91 5.80
C ALA A 635 17.86 11.06 5.30
N LEU A 636 16.91 10.38 5.94
CA LEU A 636 15.49 10.45 5.64
C LEU A 636 14.95 11.89 5.76
N ILE A 637 15.23 12.58 6.88
CA ILE A 637 14.82 13.98 7.11
C ILE A 637 15.33 14.90 5.98
N LYS A 638 16.57 14.72 5.51
CA LYS A 638 17.16 15.53 4.44
C LYS A 638 16.55 15.31 3.06
N ILE A 639 15.92 14.17 2.80
CA ILE A 639 15.33 13.83 1.49
C ILE A 639 13.80 13.95 1.48
N ALA A 640 13.14 13.95 2.64
CA ALA A 640 11.68 13.95 2.74
C ALA A 640 10.98 15.15 2.06
N PRO A 641 11.43 16.41 2.18
CA PRO A 641 10.80 17.52 1.45
C PRO A 641 10.87 17.38 -0.07
N ARG A 642 11.98 16.84 -0.60
CA ARG A 642 12.15 16.54 -2.03
C ARG A 642 11.23 15.40 -2.47
N ALA A 643 11.07 14.38 -1.62
CA ALA A 643 10.18 13.27 -1.89
C ALA A 643 8.70 13.71 -1.87
N LEU A 644 8.32 14.63 -0.96
CA LEU A 644 6.99 15.23 -0.88
C LEU A 644 6.64 16.01 -2.16
N ILE A 645 7.59 16.80 -2.68
CA ILE A 645 7.46 17.43 -4.00
C ILE A 645 7.28 16.35 -5.08
N GLY A 646 8.12 15.31 -5.08
CA GLY A 646 8.01 14.19 -6.02
C GLY A 646 6.65 13.48 -6.01
N GLY A 647 6.07 13.24 -4.83
CA GLY A 647 4.74 12.66 -4.69
C GLY A 647 3.65 13.53 -5.34
N ASN A 648 3.67 14.84 -5.08
CA ASN A 648 2.72 15.76 -5.71
C ASN A 648 2.92 15.89 -7.23
N MET A 649 4.17 15.87 -7.71
CA MET A 649 4.44 15.86 -9.15
C MET A 649 3.90 14.59 -9.83
N VAL A 650 3.87 13.44 -9.13
CA VAL A 650 3.22 12.23 -9.62
C VAL A 650 1.71 12.41 -9.74
N SER A 651 1.03 12.92 -8.71
CA SER A 651 -0.42 13.18 -8.77
C SER A 651 -0.78 14.21 -9.86
N LEU A 652 0.04 15.24 -10.05
CA LEU A 652 -0.16 16.21 -11.14
C LEU A 652 0.12 15.59 -12.51
N MET A 653 1.06 14.65 -12.63
CA MET A 653 1.33 13.91 -13.87
C MET A 653 0.22 12.92 -14.22
N THR A 654 -0.31 12.16 -13.25
CA THR A 654 -1.50 11.32 -13.47
C THR A 654 -2.70 12.17 -13.89
N ALA A 655 -2.88 13.34 -13.28
CA ALA A 655 -3.93 14.30 -13.63
C ALA A 655 -3.78 14.86 -15.07
N SER A 656 -2.57 15.28 -15.47
CA SER A 656 -2.31 15.72 -16.86
C SER A 656 -2.59 14.60 -17.86
N ILE A 657 -2.15 13.37 -17.59
CA ILE A 657 -2.41 12.22 -18.48
C ILE A 657 -3.92 11.91 -18.53
N ALA A 658 -4.63 12.02 -17.41
CA ALA A 658 -6.08 11.89 -17.39
C ALA A 658 -6.79 12.99 -18.19
N GLY A 659 -6.37 14.25 -18.08
CA GLY A 659 -6.92 15.37 -18.86
C GLY A 659 -6.69 15.24 -20.37
N LEU A 660 -5.50 14.75 -20.77
CA LEU A 660 -5.15 14.42 -22.16
C LEU A 660 -6.00 13.27 -22.73
N LEU A 661 -6.35 12.29 -21.89
CA LEU A 661 -7.06 11.09 -22.32
C LEU A 661 -8.57 11.16 -22.15
N TYR A 662 -9.11 11.97 -21.23
CA TYR A 662 -10.54 11.98 -20.94
C TYR A 662 -11.36 12.60 -22.07
N ASP A 663 -12.42 11.89 -22.46
CA ASP A 663 -13.32 12.29 -23.53
C ASP A 663 -14.77 12.21 -23.06
N PRO A 664 -15.44 13.36 -22.84
CA PRO A 664 -16.82 13.39 -22.35
C PRO A 664 -17.77 12.56 -23.24
N GLN A 665 -17.62 12.63 -24.56
CA GLN A 665 -18.56 12.02 -25.51
C GLN A 665 -18.51 10.48 -25.53
N ASN A 666 -17.42 9.87 -25.06
CA ASN A 666 -17.24 8.42 -25.09
C ASN A 666 -17.57 7.72 -23.76
N ASN A 667 -17.71 8.48 -22.67
CA ASN A 667 -17.83 7.94 -21.31
C ASN A 667 -19.19 8.21 -20.63
N VAL A 668 -20.14 8.89 -21.30
CA VAL A 668 -21.53 8.98 -20.81
C VAL A 668 -22.18 7.59 -20.92
N PRO A 669 -22.72 7.01 -19.83
CA PRO A 669 -23.55 5.82 -19.95
C PRO A 669 -24.79 6.13 -20.80
N ALA A 670 -25.11 5.26 -21.76
CA ALA A 670 -26.09 5.51 -22.82
C ALA A 670 -27.56 5.74 -22.37
N GLN A 671 -27.83 5.81 -21.06
CA GLN A 671 -29.14 6.12 -20.50
C GLN A 671 -29.45 7.63 -20.49
N ASN A 672 -28.46 8.52 -20.61
CA ASN A 672 -28.67 9.98 -20.57
C ASN A 672 -28.62 10.67 -21.95
N LEU A 673 -28.41 9.92 -23.04
CA LEU A 673 -28.27 10.48 -24.40
C LEU A 673 -29.60 10.81 -25.10
N ASN A 674 -30.75 10.54 -24.46
CA ASN A 674 -32.08 10.82 -25.03
C ASN A 674 -32.68 12.16 -24.56
N SER A 675 -31.97 12.97 -23.76
CA SER A 675 -32.50 14.23 -23.20
C SER A 675 -31.60 15.47 -23.38
N THR A 676 -30.58 15.40 -24.23
CA THR A 676 -29.72 16.55 -24.58
C THR A 676 -29.55 16.67 -26.09
N LEU A 677 -30.65 17.00 -26.75
CA LEU A 677 -30.64 17.76 -28.00
C LEU A 677 -31.01 19.21 -27.66
N ILE A 678 -30.36 20.16 -28.37
CA ILE A 678 -30.34 21.63 -28.17
C ILE A 678 -29.32 22.05 -27.11
#